data_AF-A0AAC9LJQ1-F1
#
_entry.id   AF-A0AAC9LJQ1-F1
#
_cell.length_a   1.000
_cell.length_b   1.000
_cell.length_c   1.000
_cell.angle_alpha   90.00
_cell.angle_beta   90.00
_cell.angle_gamma   90.00
#
_symmetry.space_group_name_H-M   'P 1'
#
loop_
_entity.id
_entity.type
_entity.pdbx_description
1 polymer ?
#
loop_
_entity_poly.entity_id
_entity_poly.type
_entity_poly.pdbx_seq_one_letter_code
_entity_poly.pdbx_strand_id
1 'polypeptide(L)'
;MKLKFIFLLTFLLSASICLAQNMQEGFTYLETGEYVKAEAFFENVLKDYPENKTARLCYGRAIGLNGKPEAANTLFTNLLADYPNDFEVKLNYGESLLWNSNFQKAKIYFKGLTEEDPNSFPALLSYANTLSNLKEYEEALKYVDKALAVLPGNPNALTSKKYIFLGYAYQKQQAQKYDEAEALLKQNLILFNNDKDTLLNLANLYLIANRLDDAKATYNILETNPENKITALNGLALVSHLKGKEKDALKISQQAFDHLSQVTDTTLVKPTEERYIQALIWNKKYKTAENLISNLNTVYPNKNWVLALRATLNIYKSDFKKSVTDYNQILVNDSTSFDGNLGKANALKALGKYDAAYNSAKNTLKFYNNQKDATNFINNLNNTFTPFYEGKASYSFDNGDNEAFAVNNNLEFPFSTKFKALASYNYRSTSNPVTNNDATSNDFSLGLSYQLLPNVTFKGTAGITSAKATTNDYTQLLTDVSLNVKAFKLQDLTVGYKRELQSFNAELLDREIVQNNFYANYNLNTNFNLGWFTQYFYTNQSDDNVRNLLFTSLYYNILPKPSLKAGVNYQYITFKNQVPTIYFSPETFNAAELFANIIKDEVVTKPKEWFYELTAATGLQYIEDDSSQSTYRFQGKLGYRFNDRCLANVFATRSNIASATAAGFTYNEIGVRFKWLLFNKPVFRK
;
A
#
# COMPACT_ATOMS: atom_id res chain seq x y z
N MET A 1 81.72 67.21 -9.71
CA MET A 1 80.76 68.32 -9.50
C MET A 1 79.69 68.18 -10.59
N LYS A 2 78.67 67.34 -10.38
CA LYS A 2 77.41 67.61 -9.67
C LYS A 2 76.56 68.70 -10.35
N LEU A 3 75.33 68.29 -10.65
CA LEU A 3 74.10 69.10 -10.78
C LEU A 3 73.95 69.96 -12.04
N LYS A 4 73.14 69.48 -12.99
CA LYS A 4 71.95 70.18 -13.53
C LYS A 4 71.21 69.28 -14.54
N PHE A 5 70.61 68.19 -14.07
CA PHE A 5 69.54 67.47 -14.80
C PHE A 5 68.51 66.84 -13.84
N ILE A 6 68.49 67.28 -12.58
CA ILE A 6 67.48 66.91 -11.58
C ILE A 6 66.58 68.13 -11.42
N PHE A 7 65.70 68.37 -12.39
CA PHE A 7 64.50 69.20 -12.18
C PHE A 7 63.39 68.96 -13.23
N LEU A 8 63.57 68.00 -14.15
CA LEU A 8 62.53 67.56 -15.08
C LEU A 8 62.15 66.07 -14.93
N LEU A 9 62.62 65.40 -13.87
CA LEU A 9 62.30 64.00 -13.56
C LEU A 9 61.52 63.82 -12.24
N THR A 10 61.15 64.92 -11.57
CA THR A 10 60.40 64.92 -10.30
C THR A 10 58.99 65.49 -10.42
N PHE A 11 58.51 65.78 -11.64
CA PHE A 11 57.12 66.17 -11.90
C PHE A 11 56.36 65.19 -12.82
N LEU A 12 56.96 64.03 -13.12
CA LEU A 12 56.36 62.98 -13.96
C LEU A 12 56.45 61.59 -13.30
N LEU A 13 56.61 61.55 -11.97
CA LEU A 13 56.61 60.30 -11.18
C LEU A 13 55.75 60.40 -9.91
N SER A 14 54.76 61.29 -9.89
CA SER A 14 53.74 61.35 -8.85
C SER A 14 52.36 61.51 -9.50
N ALA A 15 51.47 60.58 -9.17
CA ALA A 15 50.06 60.47 -9.57
C ALA A 15 49.75 59.75 -10.91
N SER A 16 50.12 58.47 -10.98
CA SER A 16 49.25 57.44 -11.57
C SER A 16 49.39 56.14 -10.78
N ILE A 17 49.29 56.24 -9.46
CA ILE A 17 48.69 55.14 -8.70
C ILE A 17 47.21 55.23 -9.06
N CYS A 18 46.78 54.48 -10.08
CA CYS A 18 45.37 54.13 -10.18
C CYS A 18 45.02 53.50 -8.84
N LEU A 19 44.27 54.21 -8.00
CA LEU A 19 43.66 53.64 -6.81
C LEU A 19 42.70 52.56 -7.31
N ALA A 20 43.15 51.31 -7.35
CA ALA A 20 42.24 50.19 -7.44
C ALA A 20 41.24 50.34 -6.28
N GLN A 21 39.96 50.41 -6.60
CA GLN A 21 38.91 50.52 -5.58
C GLN A 21 39.01 49.29 -4.69
N ASN A 22 39.22 49.49 -3.38
CA ASN A 22 39.34 48.38 -2.45
C ASN A 22 37.97 47.69 -2.30
N MET A 23 37.78 46.61 -3.05
CA MET A 23 36.56 45.79 -3.06
C MET A 23 36.72 44.46 -2.31
N GLN A 24 37.85 44.25 -1.61
CA GLN A 24 38.17 42.99 -0.95
C GLN A 24 37.13 42.59 0.11
N GLU A 25 36.58 43.57 0.82
CA GLU A 25 35.52 43.34 1.79
C GLU A 25 34.25 42.81 1.09
N GLY A 26 33.83 43.43 -0.01
CA GLY A 26 32.72 42.96 -0.83
C GLY A 26 32.93 41.56 -1.41
N PHE A 27 34.15 41.24 -1.85
CA PHE A 27 34.48 39.89 -2.33
C PHE A 27 34.38 38.87 -1.19
N THR A 28 34.90 39.20 -0.01
CA THR A 28 34.76 38.36 1.18
C THR A 28 33.29 38.08 1.48
N TYR A 29 32.41 39.10 1.46
CA TYR A 29 30.98 38.89 1.68
C TYR A 29 30.32 37.97 0.64
N LEU A 30 30.75 38.01 -0.62
CA LEU A 30 30.27 37.07 -1.65
C LEU A 30 30.77 35.64 -1.39
N GLU A 31 32.03 35.48 -1.02
CA GLU A 31 32.66 34.19 -0.75
C GLU A 31 32.12 33.51 0.52
N THR A 32 31.79 34.30 1.55
CA THR A 32 31.23 33.79 2.82
C THR A 32 29.71 33.63 2.81
N GLY A 33 29.05 33.96 1.69
CA GLY A 33 27.60 33.83 1.55
C GLY A 33 26.80 34.94 2.25
N GLU A 34 27.46 36.02 2.68
CA GLU A 34 26.84 37.19 3.31
C GLU A 34 26.24 38.14 2.25
N TYR A 35 25.36 37.61 1.41
CA TYR A 35 24.88 38.28 0.19
C TYR A 35 24.17 39.62 0.45
N VAL A 36 23.48 39.77 1.58
CA VAL A 36 22.87 41.06 1.99
C VAL A 36 23.94 42.14 2.19
N LYS A 37 25.06 41.79 2.84
CA LYS A 37 26.17 42.73 3.06
C LYS A 37 26.93 43.00 1.77
N ALA A 38 27.14 41.97 0.95
CA ALA A 38 27.72 42.13 -0.38
C ALA A 38 26.89 43.08 -1.24
N GLU A 39 25.56 42.93 -1.24
CA GLU A 39 24.64 43.80 -1.98
C GLU A 39 24.81 45.25 -1.56
N ALA A 40 24.74 45.55 -0.25
CA ALA A 40 24.89 46.90 0.27
C ALA A 40 26.29 47.49 -0.02
N PHE A 41 27.34 46.68 0.09
CA PHE A 41 28.71 47.10 -0.19
C PHE A 41 28.87 47.52 -1.65
N PHE A 42 28.49 46.66 -2.60
CA PHE A 42 28.64 46.96 -4.01
C PHE A 42 27.67 48.03 -4.49
N GLU A 43 26.47 48.15 -3.90
CA GLU A 43 25.58 49.29 -4.12
C GLU A 43 26.28 50.61 -3.79
N ASN A 44 26.98 50.67 -2.65
CA ASN A 44 27.70 51.86 -2.24
C ASN A 44 28.86 52.20 -3.17
N VAL A 45 29.64 51.19 -3.60
CA VAL A 45 30.72 51.37 -4.60
C VAL A 45 30.17 51.94 -5.90
N LEU A 46 28.99 51.49 -6.33
CA LEU A 46 28.36 51.94 -7.57
C LEU A 46 27.77 53.36 -7.51
N LYS A 47 27.59 53.95 -6.33
CA LYS A 47 27.20 55.38 -6.21
C LYS A 47 28.32 56.30 -6.69
N ASP A 48 29.55 55.98 -6.32
CA ASP A 48 30.73 56.76 -6.68
C ASP A 48 31.28 56.36 -8.05
N TYR A 49 31.07 55.10 -8.46
CA TYR A 49 31.60 54.52 -9.69
C TYR A 49 30.54 53.73 -10.46
N PRO A 50 29.51 54.39 -11.03
CA PRO A 50 28.35 53.72 -11.63
C PRO A 50 28.69 52.83 -12.84
N GLU A 51 29.79 53.09 -13.53
CA GLU A 51 30.22 52.33 -14.72
C GLU A 51 31.24 51.22 -14.41
N ASN A 52 31.66 51.04 -13.14
CA ASN A 52 32.65 50.02 -12.80
C ASN A 52 32.10 48.60 -13.09
N LYS A 53 32.64 47.94 -14.13
CA LYS A 53 32.22 46.61 -14.58
C LYS A 53 32.29 45.56 -13.47
N THR A 54 33.39 45.50 -12.71
CA THR A 54 33.58 44.51 -11.63
C THR A 54 32.58 44.73 -10.50
N ALA A 55 32.38 45.98 -10.07
CA ALA A 55 31.38 46.31 -9.06
C ALA A 55 29.96 45.98 -9.53
N ARG A 56 29.63 46.24 -10.80
CA ARG A 56 28.34 45.86 -11.40
C ARG A 56 28.15 44.34 -11.44
N LEU A 57 29.17 43.58 -11.84
CA LEU A 57 29.15 42.11 -11.84
C LEU A 57 28.91 41.56 -10.42
N CYS A 58 29.68 42.03 -9.46
CA CYS A 58 29.59 41.61 -8.06
C CYS A 58 28.27 42.02 -7.40
N TYR A 59 27.75 43.22 -7.71
CA TYR A 59 26.43 43.66 -7.28
C TYR A 59 25.33 42.76 -7.84
N GLY A 60 25.38 42.45 -9.14
CA GLY A 60 24.45 41.51 -9.77
C GLY A 60 24.47 40.11 -9.13
N ARG A 61 25.67 39.58 -8.82
CA ARG A 61 25.83 38.31 -8.10
C ARG A 61 25.21 38.37 -6.70
N ALA A 62 25.51 39.43 -5.95
CA ALA A 62 24.99 39.62 -4.61
C ALA A 62 23.46 39.68 -4.59
N ILE A 63 22.85 40.48 -5.47
CA ILE A 63 21.39 40.58 -5.61
C ILE A 63 20.76 39.22 -5.95
N GLY A 64 21.32 38.52 -6.93
CA GLY A 64 20.79 37.24 -7.40
C GLY A 64 20.82 36.17 -6.30
N LEU A 65 21.95 36.04 -5.62
CA LEU A 65 22.14 35.09 -4.52
C LEU A 65 21.38 35.52 -3.25
N ASN A 66 21.07 36.81 -3.09
CA ASN A 66 20.19 37.34 -2.05
C ASN A 66 18.68 37.19 -2.38
N GLY A 67 18.32 36.36 -3.37
CA GLY A 67 16.92 36.03 -3.66
C GLY A 67 16.16 37.08 -4.47
N LYS A 68 16.85 37.97 -5.18
CA LYS A 68 16.26 38.95 -6.11
C LYS A 68 16.62 38.64 -7.57
N PRO A 69 16.29 37.45 -8.10
CA PRO A 69 16.81 36.98 -9.38
C PRO A 69 16.34 37.80 -10.59
N GLU A 70 15.14 38.39 -10.57
CA GLU A 70 14.65 39.23 -11.67
C GLU A 70 15.49 40.52 -11.81
N ALA A 71 15.86 41.13 -10.67
CA ALA A 71 16.68 42.33 -10.63
C ALA A 71 18.11 42.02 -11.11
N ALA A 72 18.69 40.90 -10.66
CA ALA A 72 19.98 40.43 -11.13
C ALA A 72 19.97 40.19 -12.65
N ASN A 73 18.95 39.49 -13.17
CA ASN A 73 18.80 39.25 -14.61
C ASN A 73 18.70 40.56 -15.41
N THR A 74 17.98 41.56 -14.91
CA THR A 74 17.91 42.88 -15.55
C THR A 74 19.29 43.55 -15.60
N LEU A 75 20.01 43.54 -14.49
CA LEU A 75 21.36 44.09 -14.41
C LEU A 75 22.31 43.40 -15.39
N PHE A 76 22.31 42.07 -15.42
CA PHE A 76 23.18 41.30 -16.32
C PHE A 76 22.76 41.42 -17.79
N THR A 77 21.48 41.64 -18.09
CA THR A 77 21.02 41.97 -19.44
C THR A 77 21.63 43.28 -19.92
N ASN A 78 21.63 44.30 -19.06
CA ASN A 78 22.24 45.60 -19.37
C ASN A 78 23.76 45.49 -19.49
N LEU A 79 24.42 44.76 -18.58
CA LEU A 79 25.87 44.50 -18.68
C LEU A 79 26.23 43.78 -19.97
N LEU A 80 25.44 42.80 -20.41
CA LEU A 80 25.67 42.08 -21.66
C LEU A 80 25.51 42.99 -22.89
N ALA A 81 24.59 43.96 -22.83
CA ALA A 81 24.44 44.97 -23.90
C ALA A 81 25.67 45.90 -23.98
N ASP A 82 26.21 46.29 -22.82
CA ASP A 82 27.41 47.15 -22.74
C ASP A 82 28.69 46.38 -23.14
N TYR A 83 28.76 45.08 -22.83
CA TYR A 83 29.94 44.24 -23.01
C TYR A 83 29.62 42.91 -23.75
N PRO A 84 29.15 42.96 -25.02
CA PRO A 84 28.59 41.79 -25.71
C PRO A 84 29.60 40.66 -26.01
N ASN A 85 30.90 40.98 -26.03
CA ASN A 85 31.97 40.02 -26.31
C ASN A 85 32.74 39.58 -25.06
N ASP A 86 32.37 40.09 -23.88
CA ASP A 86 33.06 39.74 -22.63
C ASP A 86 32.51 38.40 -22.09
N PHE A 87 33.36 37.37 -22.09
CA PHE A 87 32.96 36.02 -21.71
C PHE A 87 32.54 35.91 -20.23
N GLU A 88 33.14 36.70 -19.33
CA GLU A 88 32.73 36.73 -17.92
C GLU A 88 31.33 37.34 -17.78
N VAL A 89 31.04 38.42 -18.51
CA VAL A 89 29.69 39.01 -18.54
C VAL A 89 28.68 38.02 -19.13
N LYS A 90 29.04 37.31 -20.20
CA LYS A 90 28.20 36.25 -20.77
C LYS A 90 27.90 35.15 -19.73
N LEU A 91 28.91 34.62 -19.05
CA LEU A 91 28.73 33.61 -17.99
C LEU A 91 27.75 34.08 -16.91
N ASN A 92 27.92 35.31 -16.42
CA ASN A 92 27.06 35.86 -15.37
C ASN A 92 25.63 36.11 -15.84
N TYR A 93 25.42 36.52 -17.09
CA TYR A 93 24.08 36.56 -17.68
C TYR A 93 23.44 35.17 -17.71
N GLY A 94 24.20 34.14 -18.13
CA GLY A 94 23.74 32.75 -18.08
C GLY A 94 23.34 32.31 -16.67
N GLU A 95 24.17 32.60 -15.66
CA GLU A 95 23.88 32.30 -14.24
C GLU A 95 22.61 33.02 -13.75
N SER A 96 22.42 34.27 -14.18
CA SER A 96 21.21 35.02 -13.82
C SER A 96 19.93 34.38 -14.36
N LEU A 97 19.99 33.71 -15.53
CA LEU A 97 18.88 32.94 -16.07
C LEU A 97 18.58 31.71 -15.20
N LEU A 98 19.60 31.07 -14.64
CA LEU A 98 19.45 29.95 -13.70
C LEU A 98 18.78 30.39 -12.40
N TRP A 99 19.28 31.46 -11.77
CA TRP A 99 18.69 31.99 -10.53
C TRP A 99 17.24 32.42 -10.74
N ASN A 100 16.93 32.96 -11.92
CA ASN A 100 15.58 33.34 -12.32
C ASN A 100 14.72 32.16 -12.81
N SER A 101 15.16 30.92 -12.57
CA SER A 101 14.47 29.67 -12.96
C SER A 101 14.12 29.57 -14.45
N ASN A 102 14.79 30.34 -15.32
CA ASN A 102 14.57 30.36 -16.76
C ASN A 102 15.42 29.29 -17.46
N PHE A 103 15.26 28.04 -17.01
CA PHE A 103 16.14 26.93 -17.36
C PHE A 103 16.19 26.65 -18.88
N GLN A 104 15.08 26.87 -19.60
CA GLN A 104 15.04 26.66 -21.05
C GLN A 104 15.90 27.69 -21.81
N LYS A 105 15.85 28.97 -21.42
CA LYS A 105 16.74 29.98 -22.01
C LYS A 105 18.19 29.75 -21.59
N ALA A 106 18.41 29.44 -20.31
CA ALA A 106 19.75 29.10 -19.80
C ALA A 106 20.36 27.93 -20.59
N LYS A 107 19.57 26.91 -20.95
CA LYS A 107 20.05 25.74 -21.70
C LYS A 107 20.62 26.14 -23.06
N ILE A 108 19.84 26.90 -23.83
CA ILE A 108 20.25 27.37 -25.16
C ILE A 108 21.50 28.25 -25.05
N TYR A 109 21.51 29.14 -24.06
CA TYR A 109 22.58 30.10 -23.86
C TYR A 109 23.90 29.45 -23.42
N PHE A 110 23.87 28.61 -22.38
CA PHE A 110 25.06 27.90 -21.91
C PHE A 110 25.58 26.89 -22.94
N LYS A 111 24.71 26.26 -23.74
CA LYS A 111 25.17 25.44 -24.87
C LYS A 111 26.07 26.26 -25.80
N GLY A 112 25.64 27.47 -26.17
CA GLY A 112 26.46 28.39 -26.97
C GLY A 112 27.80 28.75 -26.29
N LEU A 113 27.80 29.01 -24.98
CA LEU A 113 29.05 29.28 -24.25
C LEU A 113 30.01 28.09 -24.22
N THR A 114 29.50 26.86 -24.13
CA THR A 114 30.34 25.65 -24.21
C THR A 114 30.84 25.36 -25.62
N GLU A 115 30.22 25.93 -26.66
CA GLU A 115 30.70 25.87 -28.04
C GLU A 115 31.74 26.97 -28.30
N GLU A 116 31.57 28.16 -27.71
CA GLU A 116 32.52 29.28 -27.76
C GLU A 116 33.83 28.97 -27.02
N ASP A 117 33.75 28.41 -25.81
CA ASP A 117 34.91 27.90 -25.06
C ASP A 117 34.63 26.49 -24.50
N PRO A 118 35.07 25.43 -25.22
CA PRO A 118 34.90 24.04 -24.79
C PRO A 118 35.63 23.65 -23.51
N ASN A 119 36.59 24.47 -23.04
CA ASN A 119 37.37 24.22 -21.83
C ASN A 119 36.98 25.16 -20.68
N SER A 120 35.94 25.99 -20.85
CA SER A 120 35.44 26.83 -19.77
C SER A 120 34.77 25.99 -18.69
N PHE A 121 35.48 25.78 -17.57
CA PHE A 121 34.92 25.08 -16.41
C PHE A 121 33.58 25.67 -15.95
N PRO A 122 33.43 27.00 -15.76
CA PRO A 122 32.14 27.59 -15.39
C PRO A 122 31.05 27.30 -16.41
N ALA A 123 31.30 27.47 -17.72
CA ALA A 123 30.27 27.21 -18.74
C ALA A 123 29.81 25.75 -18.74
N LEU A 124 30.75 24.81 -18.66
CA LEU A 124 30.47 23.36 -18.63
C LEU A 124 29.65 22.97 -17.39
N LEU A 125 30.05 23.45 -16.21
CA LEU A 125 29.37 23.14 -14.95
C LEU A 125 27.97 23.77 -14.92
N SER A 126 27.83 25.02 -15.32
CA SER A 126 26.53 25.71 -15.36
C SER A 126 25.59 25.09 -16.40
N TYR A 127 26.12 24.61 -17.53
CA TYR A 127 25.32 23.86 -18.49
C TYR A 127 24.83 22.53 -17.91
N ALA A 128 25.71 21.77 -17.23
CA ALA A 128 25.32 20.54 -16.54
C ALA A 128 24.25 20.79 -15.46
N ASN A 129 24.39 21.83 -14.66
CA ASN A 129 23.40 22.23 -13.65
C ASN A 129 22.06 22.66 -14.28
N THR A 130 22.11 23.33 -15.43
CA THR A 130 20.91 23.69 -16.20
C THR A 130 20.17 22.44 -16.68
N LEU A 131 20.89 21.49 -17.27
CA LEU A 131 20.34 20.21 -17.73
C LEU A 131 19.75 19.41 -16.56
N SER A 132 20.41 19.42 -15.41
CA SER A 132 19.91 18.78 -14.17
C SER A 132 18.57 19.37 -13.71
N ASN A 133 18.43 20.70 -13.69
CA ASN A 133 17.17 21.37 -13.35
C ASN A 133 16.04 21.04 -14.35
N LEU A 134 16.40 20.81 -15.62
CA LEU A 134 15.49 20.32 -16.65
C LEU A 134 15.23 18.80 -16.58
N LYS A 135 15.86 18.09 -15.64
CA LYS A 135 15.80 16.63 -15.46
C LYS A 135 16.36 15.86 -16.66
N GLU A 136 17.22 16.49 -17.44
CA GLU A 136 17.97 15.89 -18.55
C GLU A 136 19.28 15.28 -18.02
N TYR A 137 19.17 14.35 -17.08
CA TYR A 137 20.30 13.92 -16.26
C TYR A 137 21.41 13.20 -17.01
N GLU A 138 21.10 12.51 -18.12
CA GLU A 138 22.09 11.80 -18.92
C GLU A 138 23.10 12.77 -19.58
N GLU A 139 22.61 13.82 -20.24
CA GLU A 139 23.50 14.87 -20.75
C GLU A 139 24.10 15.70 -19.60
N ALA A 140 23.39 15.93 -18.49
CA ALA A 140 23.96 16.60 -17.34
C ALA A 140 25.21 15.86 -16.80
N LEU A 141 25.17 14.52 -16.70
CA LEU A 141 26.33 13.71 -16.30
C LEU A 141 27.51 13.87 -17.26
N LYS A 142 27.24 13.88 -18.57
CA LYS A 142 28.28 14.08 -19.59
C LYS A 142 28.97 15.44 -19.48
N TYR A 143 28.22 16.51 -19.23
CA TYR A 143 28.81 17.85 -19.12
C TYR A 143 29.48 18.12 -17.77
N VAL A 144 28.99 17.54 -16.67
CA VAL A 144 29.73 17.61 -15.39
C VAL A 144 31.02 16.80 -15.45
N ASP A 145 31.05 15.69 -16.21
CA ASP A 145 32.28 14.93 -16.46
C ASP A 145 33.28 15.71 -17.31
N LYS A 146 32.82 16.49 -18.30
CA LYS A 146 33.69 17.45 -19.01
C LYS A 146 34.24 18.51 -18.06
N ALA A 147 33.41 19.08 -17.19
CA ALA A 147 33.88 20.06 -16.20
C ALA A 147 34.94 19.44 -15.26
N LEU A 148 34.73 18.21 -14.80
CA LEU A 148 35.71 17.46 -13.99
C LEU A 148 36.97 17.07 -14.78
N ALA A 149 36.90 16.93 -16.10
CA ALA A 149 38.09 16.74 -16.92
C ALA A 149 38.95 18.01 -17.01
N VAL A 150 38.31 19.20 -17.02
CA VAL A 150 39.02 20.49 -16.99
C VAL A 150 39.62 20.74 -15.60
N LEU A 151 38.84 20.58 -14.53
CA LEU A 151 39.30 20.71 -13.14
C LEU A 151 39.00 19.44 -12.33
N PRO A 152 39.91 18.45 -12.37
CA PRO A 152 39.76 17.21 -11.61
C PRO A 152 39.61 17.45 -10.11
N GLY A 153 38.63 16.79 -9.50
CA GLY A 153 38.39 16.85 -8.06
C GLY A 153 37.73 18.14 -7.56
N ASN A 154 37.26 19.03 -8.45
CA ASN A 154 36.59 20.25 -8.03
C ASN A 154 35.36 19.94 -7.15
N PRO A 155 35.28 20.47 -5.90
CA PRO A 155 34.20 20.14 -4.96
C PRO A 155 32.80 20.52 -5.46
N ASN A 156 32.67 21.63 -6.19
CA ASN A 156 31.37 22.08 -6.71
C ASN A 156 30.88 21.15 -7.83
N ALA A 157 31.78 20.74 -8.74
CA ALA A 157 31.43 19.79 -9.80
C ALA A 157 31.12 18.39 -9.24
N LEU A 158 31.86 17.92 -8.24
CA LEU A 158 31.54 16.67 -7.53
C LEU A 158 30.16 16.75 -6.84
N THR A 159 29.86 17.87 -6.18
CA THR A 159 28.55 18.10 -5.55
C THR A 159 27.43 18.11 -6.59
N SER A 160 27.59 18.81 -7.71
CA SER A 160 26.65 18.75 -8.83
C SER A 160 26.45 17.33 -9.34
N LYS A 161 27.54 16.58 -9.54
CA LYS A 161 27.49 15.18 -9.98
C LYS A 161 26.72 14.29 -9.00
N LYS A 162 26.92 14.47 -7.68
CA LYS A 162 26.16 13.78 -6.61
C LYS A 162 24.66 13.99 -6.80
N TYR A 163 24.22 15.25 -6.88
CA TYR A 163 22.79 15.57 -6.99
C TYR A 163 22.17 15.17 -8.33
N ILE A 164 22.95 15.20 -9.42
CA ILE A 164 22.53 14.65 -10.72
C ILE A 164 22.27 13.15 -10.60
N PHE A 165 23.16 12.38 -9.96
CA PHE A 165 22.93 10.94 -9.73
C PHE A 165 21.67 10.69 -8.88
N LEU A 166 21.49 11.42 -7.78
CA LEU A 166 20.31 11.29 -6.93
C LEU A 166 19.01 11.60 -7.69
N GLY A 167 18.99 12.70 -8.44
CA GLY A 167 17.85 13.08 -9.28
C GLY A 167 17.55 12.05 -10.37
N TYR A 168 18.59 11.50 -11.00
CA TYR A 168 18.43 10.49 -12.04
C TYR A 168 17.92 9.16 -11.48
N ALA A 169 18.48 8.71 -10.36
CA ALA A 169 18.01 7.52 -9.66
C ALA A 169 16.55 7.67 -9.24
N TYR A 170 16.16 8.83 -8.73
CA TYR A 170 14.76 9.13 -8.40
C TYR A 170 13.85 9.05 -9.64
N GLN A 171 14.25 9.61 -10.77
CA GLN A 171 13.48 9.48 -12.02
C GLN A 171 13.31 8.01 -12.46
N LYS A 172 14.36 7.19 -12.36
CA LYS A 172 14.28 5.75 -12.66
C LYS A 172 13.39 5.01 -11.66
N GLN A 173 13.45 5.35 -10.38
CA GLN A 173 12.56 4.81 -9.34
C GLN A 173 11.09 5.12 -9.64
N GLN A 174 10.76 6.36 -10.02
CA GLN A 174 9.39 6.73 -10.39
C GLN A 174 8.90 5.99 -11.64
N ALA A 175 9.80 5.70 -12.58
CA ALA A 175 9.55 4.84 -13.73
C ALA A 175 9.53 3.33 -13.38
N GLN A 176 9.65 2.95 -12.11
CA GLN A 176 9.73 1.58 -11.60
C GLN A 176 10.90 0.76 -12.16
N LYS A 177 11.94 1.44 -12.67
CA LYS A 177 13.21 0.85 -13.15
C LYS A 177 14.19 0.76 -11.98
N TYR A 178 13.88 -0.12 -11.02
CA TYR A 178 14.59 -0.16 -9.74
C TYR A 178 16.06 -0.55 -9.87
N ASP A 179 16.40 -1.48 -10.76
CA ASP A 179 17.79 -1.92 -10.94
C ASP A 179 18.66 -0.81 -11.57
N GLU A 180 18.10 -0.04 -12.52
CA GLU A 180 18.78 1.14 -13.08
C GLU A 180 18.98 2.23 -12.00
N ALA A 181 17.98 2.45 -11.13
CA ALA A 181 18.10 3.39 -10.01
C ALA A 181 19.16 2.96 -8.99
N GLU A 182 19.22 1.66 -8.66
CA GLU A 182 20.21 1.09 -7.75
C GLU A 182 21.62 1.27 -8.32
N ALA A 183 21.83 0.99 -9.60
CA ALA A 183 23.12 1.15 -10.25
C ALA A 183 23.65 2.60 -10.14
N LEU A 184 22.78 3.60 -10.38
CA LEU A 184 23.13 5.02 -10.24
C LEU A 184 23.50 5.40 -8.81
N LEU A 185 22.75 4.92 -7.81
CA LEU A 185 23.05 5.18 -6.39
C LEU A 185 24.35 4.49 -5.96
N LYS A 186 24.63 3.28 -6.42
CA LYS A 186 25.89 2.58 -6.17
C LYS A 186 27.08 3.29 -6.81
N GLN A 187 26.94 3.81 -8.03
CA GLN A 187 27.96 4.65 -8.65
C GLN A 187 28.24 5.91 -7.82
N ASN A 188 27.19 6.52 -7.27
CA ASN A 188 27.36 7.67 -6.39
C ASN A 188 28.09 7.30 -5.08
N LEU A 189 27.84 6.12 -4.50
CA LEU A 189 28.56 5.63 -3.31
C LEU A 189 30.04 5.29 -3.58
N ILE A 190 30.41 4.97 -4.82
CA ILE A 190 31.84 4.82 -5.20
C ILE A 190 32.57 6.16 -5.09
N LEU A 191 31.88 7.26 -5.46
CA LEU A 191 32.45 8.61 -5.39
C LEU A 191 32.39 9.20 -3.96
N PHE A 192 31.30 8.92 -3.25
CA PHE A 192 31.03 9.43 -1.90
C PHE A 192 30.74 8.26 -0.96
N ASN A 193 31.81 7.64 -0.47
CA ASN A 193 31.70 6.46 0.39
C ASN A 193 30.86 6.76 1.64
N ASN A 194 29.86 5.91 1.89
CA ASN A 194 28.90 6.03 3.00
C ASN A 194 28.18 7.39 3.11
N ASP A 195 27.99 8.10 1.99
CA ASP A 195 27.20 9.32 1.95
C ASP A 195 25.76 9.10 2.45
N LYS A 196 25.34 9.88 3.44
CA LYS A 196 24.05 9.77 4.13
C LYS A 196 22.88 9.81 3.16
N ASP A 197 22.83 10.83 2.29
CA ASP A 197 21.70 11.04 1.39
C ASP A 197 21.57 9.90 0.38
N THR A 198 22.70 9.43 -0.13
CA THR A 198 22.74 8.33 -1.09
C THR A 198 22.31 7.01 -0.44
N LEU A 199 22.78 6.71 0.77
CA LEU A 199 22.34 5.54 1.54
C LEU A 199 20.85 5.60 1.86
N LEU A 200 20.31 6.76 2.22
CA LEU A 200 18.88 6.94 2.47
C LEU A 200 18.04 6.73 1.21
N ASN A 201 18.45 7.28 0.08
CA ASN A 201 17.78 7.05 -1.20
C ASN A 201 17.85 5.57 -1.61
N LEU A 202 18.97 4.90 -1.38
CA LEU A 202 19.14 3.48 -1.66
C LEU A 202 18.27 2.60 -0.77
N ALA A 203 18.21 2.90 0.53
CA ALA A 203 17.32 2.19 1.45
C ALA A 203 15.84 2.40 1.06
N ASN A 204 15.43 3.62 0.72
CA ASN A 204 14.07 3.94 0.27
C ASN A 204 13.71 3.23 -1.05
N LEU A 205 14.64 3.16 -2.00
CA LEU A 205 14.49 2.40 -3.23
C LEU A 205 14.20 0.93 -2.93
N TYR A 206 14.99 0.32 -2.03
CA TYR A 206 14.78 -1.07 -1.61
C TYR A 206 13.45 -1.28 -0.88
N LEU A 207 13.00 -0.33 -0.05
CA LEU A 207 11.69 -0.37 0.57
C LEU A 207 10.56 -0.38 -0.48
N ILE A 208 10.62 0.50 -1.48
CA ILE A 208 9.62 0.61 -2.57
C ILE A 208 9.63 -0.63 -3.49
N ALA A 209 10.82 -1.20 -3.71
CA ALA A 209 11.00 -2.44 -4.45
C ALA A 209 10.65 -3.70 -3.62
N ASN A 210 10.28 -3.55 -2.34
CA ASN A 210 10.01 -4.63 -1.38
C ASN A 210 11.21 -5.58 -1.19
N ARG A 211 12.44 -5.06 -1.32
CA ARG A 211 13.72 -5.74 -1.06
C ARG A 211 14.17 -5.44 0.37
N LEU A 212 13.44 -5.99 1.34
CA LEU A 212 13.54 -5.61 2.75
C LEU A 212 14.87 -6.04 3.41
N ASP A 213 15.55 -7.06 2.90
CA ASP A 213 16.88 -7.45 3.37
C ASP A 213 17.96 -6.46 2.93
N ASP A 214 17.92 -6.01 1.68
CA ASP A 214 18.83 -4.98 1.16
C ASP A 214 18.61 -3.62 1.84
N ALA A 215 17.35 -3.25 2.10
CA ALA A 215 17.01 -2.07 2.90
C ALA A 215 17.61 -2.16 4.31
N LYS A 216 17.48 -3.32 4.96
CA LYS A 216 18.07 -3.56 6.30
C LYS A 216 19.59 -3.40 6.26
N ALA A 217 20.25 -4.04 5.30
CA ALA A 217 21.70 -3.97 5.15
C ALA A 217 22.17 -2.52 4.93
N THR A 218 21.44 -1.76 4.11
CA THR A 218 21.76 -0.34 3.84
C THR A 218 21.60 0.53 5.08
N TYR A 219 20.53 0.35 5.87
CA TYR A 219 20.39 1.06 7.14
C TYR A 219 21.44 0.66 8.18
N ASN A 220 21.88 -0.61 8.20
CA ASN A 220 22.98 -1.03 9.08
C ASN A 220 24.29 -0.33 8.70
N ILE A 221 24.57 -0.14 7.41
CA ILE A 221 25.73 0.66 6.95
C ILE A 221 25.56 2.11 7.41
N LEU A 222 24.37 2.68 7.28
CA LEU A 222 24.10 4.04 7.72
C LEU A 222 24.30 4.20 9.25
N GLU A 223 23.94 3.18 10.04
CA GLU A 223 24.07 3.17 11.50
C GLU A 223 25.55 3.19 11.98
N THR A 224 26.51 2.75 11.16
CA THR A 224 27.93 2.74 11.57
C THR A 224 28.49 4.14 11.81
N ASN A 225 27.85 5.18 11.25
CA ASN A 225 28.14 6.57 11.59
C ASN A 225 27.25 7.00 12.79
N PRO A 226 27.83 7.35 13.95
CA PRO A 226 27.07 7.76 15.14
C PRO A 226 26.08 8.91 14.91
N GLU A 227 26.39 9.87 14.03
CA GLU A 227 25.52 11.00 13.71
C GLU A 227 24.23 10.56 12.99
N ASN A 228 24.28 9.41 12.31
CA ASN A 228 23.17 8.88 11.55
C ASN A 228 22.36 7.82 12.30
N LYS A 229 22.78 7.45 13.52
CA LYS A 229 22.20 6.35 14.30
C LYS A 229 20.68 6.45 14.45
N ILE A 230 20.16 7.60 14.87
CA ILE A 230 18.70 7.80 15.04
C ILE A 230 17.95 7.63 13.71
N THR A 231 18.51 8.17 12.62
CA THR A 231 17.91 8.06 11.29
C THR A 231 17.90 6.60 10.81
N ALA A 232 19.00 5.87 11.03
CA ALA A 232 19.10 4.45 10.70
C ALA A 232 18.11 3.61 11.51
N LEU A 233 18.00 3.83 12.83
CA LEU A 233 17.04 3.13 13.69
C LEU A 233 15.59 3.38 13.26
N ASN A 234 15.23 4.62 12.89
CA ASN A 234 13.90 4.93 12.36
C ASN A 234 13.59 4.14 11.08
N GLY A 235 14.58 3.95 10.21
CA GLY A 235 14.48 3.11 9.01
C GLY A 235 14.39 1.62 9.33
N LEU A 236 15.21 1.11 10.24
CA LEU A 236 15.21 -0.28 10.69
C LEU A 236 13.90 -0.69 11.37
N ALA A 237 13.28 0.24 12.12
CA ALA A 237 11.95 0.03 12.69
C ALA A 237 10.90 -0.16 11.58
N LEU A 238 10.93 0.66 10.53
CA LEU A 238 10.05 0.50 9.37
C LEU A 238 10.30 -0.83 8.64
N VAL A 239 11.55 -1.19 8.40
CA VAL A 239 11.90 -2.49 7.79
C VAL A 239 11.34 -3.66 8.61
N SER A 240 11.47 -3.59 9.94
CA SER A 240 10.96 -4.63 10.84
C SER A 240 9.44 -4.75 10.77
N HIS A 241 8.73 -3.62 10.71
CA HIS A 241 7.29 -3.58 10.50
C HIS A 241 6.88 -4.21 9.15
N LEU A 242 7.55 -3.84 8.05
CA LEU A 242 7.26 -4.39 6.73
C LEU A 242 7.55 -5.89 6.63
N LYS A 243 8.48 -6.40 7.45
CA LYS A 243 8.74 -7.85 7.64
C LYS A 243 7.73 -8.55 8.56
N GLY A 244 6.76 -7.83 9.11
CA GLY A 244 5.78 -8.34 10.07
C GLY A 244 6.32 -8.59 11.48
N LYS A 245 7.52 -8.07 11.80
CA LYS A 245 8.17 -8.21 13.10
C LYS A 245 7.86 -7.01 14.00
N GLU A 246 6.60 -6.90 14.41
CA GLU A 246 6.11 -5.71 15.11
C GLU A 246 6.79 -5.46 16.46
N LYS A 247 7.09 -6.52 17.22
CA LYS A 247 7.80 -6.40 18.50
C LYS A 247 9.20 -5.82 18.32
N ASP A 248 9.91 -6.25 17.28
CA ASP A 248 11.25 -5.74 16.95
C ASP A 248 11.15 -4.28 16.50
N ALA A 249 10.16 -3.94 15.65
CA ALA A 249 9.91 -2.57 15.22
C ALA A 249 9.71 -1.61 16.40
N LEU A 250 8.94 -2.02 17.40
CA LEU A 250 8.73 -1.22 18.61
C LEU A 250 10.00 -1.09 19.45
N LYS A 251 10.75 -2.17 19.65
CA LYS A 251 12.01 -2.14 20.40
C LYS A 251 13.01 -1.17 19.75
N ILE A 252 13.20 -1.28 18.43
CA ILE A 252 14.13 -0.43 17.67
C ILE A 252 13.66 1.03 17.70
N SER A 253 12.37 1.28 17.52
CA SER A 253 11.86 2.66 17.54
C SER A 253 11.91 3.29 18.92
N GLN A 254 11.74 2.52 19.99
CA GLN A 254 11.93 2.98 21.37
C GLN A 254 13.38 3.40 21.58
N GLN A 255 14.34 2.59 21.12
CA GLN A 255 15.76 2.93 21.20
C GLN A 255 16.07 4.26 20.49
N ALA A 256 15.51 4.48 19.30
CA ALA A 256 15.66 5.75 18.58
C ALA A 256 15.08 6.94 19.37
N PHE A 257 13.90 6.75 19.95
CA PHE A 257 13.20 7.78 20.75
C PHE A 257 13.96 8.13 22.03
N ASP A 258 14.48 7.14 22.76
CA ASP A 258 15.25 7.37 24.00
C ASP A 258 16.55 8.15 23.72
N HIS A 259 17.18 7.90 22.56
CA HIS A 259 18.37 8.61 22.11
C HIS A 259 18.12 10.09 21.74
N LEU A 260 16.87 10.55 21.58
CA LEU A 260 16.58 11.97 21.32
C LEU A 260 17.11 12.88 22.43
N SER A 261 17.14 12.40 23.68
CA SER A 261 17.67 13.15 24.83
C SER A 261 19.18 13.45 24.73
N GLN A 262 19.89 12.77 23.83
CA GLN A 262 21.35 12.82 23.70
C GLN A 262 21.81 13.62 22.48
N VAL A 263 20.88 14.13 21.66
CA VAL A 263 21.20 14.87 20.43
C VAL A 263 20.64 16.29 20.48
N THR A 264 21.40 17.25 19.94
CA THR A 264 20.99 18.65 19.86
C THR A 264 20.25 18.99 18.56
N ASP A 265 20.32 18.12 17.56
CA ASP A 265 19.65 18.31 16.27
C ASP A 265 18.13 18.13 16.41
N THR A 266 17.44 19.26 16.52
CA THR A 266 15.98 19.32 16.66
C THR A 266 15.23 18.81 15.44
N THR A 267 15.88 18.71 14.27
CA THR A 267 15.26 18.20 13.04
C THR A 267 14.94 16.70 13.12
N LEU A 268 15.61 15.97 14.02
CA LEU A 268 15.42 14.53 14.25
C LEU A 268 14.22 14.20 15.14
N VAL A 269 13.71 15.17 15.92
CA VAL A 269 12.65 14.94 16.91
C VAL A 269 11.38 14.44 16.22
N LYS A 270 10.82 15.25 15.33
CA LYS A 270 9.57 14.94 14.61
C LYS A 270 9.57 13.56 13.94
N PRO A 271 10.52 13.19 13.05
CA PRO A 271 10.47 11.89 12.37
C PRO A 271 10.63 10.71 13.34
N THR A 272 11.34 10.90 14.44
CA THR A 272 11.54 9.85 15.47
C THR A 272 10.31 9.65 16.34
N GLU A 273 9.68 10.74 16.79
CA GLU A 273 8.40 10.69 17.49
C GLU A 273 7.32 10.03 16.63
N GLU A 274 7.26 10.42 15.35
CA GLU A 274 6.32 9.86 14.39
C GLU A 274 6.51 8.34 14.25
N ARG A 275 7.75 7.88 14.03
CA ARG A 275 8.05 6.44 13.91
C ARG A 275 7.72 5.68 15.19
N TYR A 276 7.99 6.24 16.36
CA TYR A 276 7.70 5.60 17.63
C TYR A 276 6.20 5.46 17.88
N ILE A 277 5.42 6.51 17.61
CA ILE A 277 3.97 6.45 17.70
C ILE A 277 3.40 5.44 16.70
N GLN A 278 3.90 5.40 15.46
CA GLN A 278 3.52 4.38 14.49
C GLN A 278 3.82 2.97 15.00
N ALA A 279 5.00 2.73 15.58
CA ALA A 279 5.36 1.43 16.15
C ALA A 279 4.47 1.02 17.34
N LEU A 280 4.04 1.98 18.17
CA LEU A 280 3.02 1.75 19.20
C LEU A 280 1.68 1.33 18.59
N ILE A 281 1.24 2.01 17.52
CA ILE A 281 0.00 1.68 16.79
C ILE A 281 0.09 0.26 16.19
N TRP A 282 1.19 -0.08 15.52
CA TRP A 282 1.41 -1.41 14.94
C TRP A 282 1.37 -2.52 15.99
N ASN A 283 1.85 -2.23 17.20
CA ASN A 283 1.81 -3.13 18.36
C ASN A 283 0.53 -3.03 19.19
N LYS A 284 -0.50 -2.34 18.68
CA LYS A 284 -1.81 -2.16 19.32
C LYS A 284 -1.76 -1.51 20.70
N LYS A 285 -0.70 -0.76 21.01
CA LYS A 285 -0.55 0.04 22.23
C LYS A 285 -1.30 1.38 22.09
N TYR A 286 -2.60 1.30 21.78
CA TYR A 286 -3.40 2.44 21.36
C TYR A 286 -3.53 3.53 22.42
N LYS A 287 -3.65 3.17 23.70
CA LYS A 287 -3.77 4.15 24.79
C LYS A 287 -2.53 5.04 24.89
N THR A 288 -1.34 4.44 24.84
CA THR A 288 -0.07 5.17 24.86
C THR A 288 0.08 6.05 23.61
N ALA A 289 -0.21 5.50 22.43
CA ALA A 289 -0.17 6.26 21.18
C ALA A 289 -1.16 7.45 21.20
N GLU A 290 -2.38 7.25 21.68
CA GLU A 290 -3.43 8.28 21.78
C GLU A 290 -3.03 9.41 22.73
N ASN A 291 -2.40 9.09 23.86
CA ASN A 291 -1.86 10.11 24.79
C ASN A 291 -0.75 10.94 24.13
N LEU A 292 0.22 10.30 23.47
CA LEU A 292 1.29 11.00 22.77
C LEU A 292 0.76 11.88 21.65
N ILE A 293 -0.17 11.37 20.82
CA ILE A 293 -0.81 12.15 19.75
C ILE A 293 -1.60 13.33 20.33
N SER A 294 -2.27 13.16 21.47
CA SER A 294 -3.02 14.23 22.13
C SER A 294 -2.09 15.35 22.59
N ASN A 295 -0.95 15.00 23.20
CA ASN A 295 0.09 15.98 23.58
C ASN A 295 0.69 16.68 22.35
N LEU A 296 0.93 15.95 21.26
CA LEU A 296 1.40 16.57 20.02
C LEU A 296 0.34 17.51 19.42
N ASN A 297 -0.93 17.19 19.55
CA ASN A 297 -2.02 18.00 19.01
C ASN A 297 -2.24 19.31 19.81
N THR A 298 -1.81 19.38 21.07
CA THR A 298 -1.82 20.66 21.83
C THR A 298 -0.70 21.59 21.38
N VAL A 299 0.49 21.04 21.09
CA VAL A 299 1.66 21.81 20.65
C VAL A 299 1.59 22.15 19.15
N TYR A 300 1.11 21.23 18.32
CA TYR A 300 1.07 21.31 16.87
C TYR A 300 -0.36 21.12 16.32
N PRO A 301 -1.30 22.01 16.67
CA PRO A 301 -2.69 21.86 16.26
C PRO A 301 -2.81 21.86 14.73
N ASN A 302 -3.61 20.94 14.20
CA ASN A 302 -3.92 20.80 12.77
C ASN A 302 -2.70 20.65 11.85
N LYS A 303 -1.52 20.23 12.35
CA LYS A 303 -0.39 19.91 11.47
C LYS A 303 -0.59 18.55 10.80
N ASN A 304 -0.28 18.47 9.50
CA ASN A 304 -0.58 17.29 8.67
C ASN A 304 -0.01 15.98 9.24
N TRP A 305 1.21 16.00 9.77
CA TRP A 305 1.84 14.80 10.32
C TRP A 305 1.15 14.28 11.60
N VAL A 306 0.68 15.17 12.47
CA VAL A 306 -0.10 14.79 13.67
C VAL A 306 -1.47 14.26 13.27
N LEU A 307 -2.13 14.93 12.31
CA LEU A 307 -3.38 14.46 11.73
C LEU A 307 -3.22 13.08 11.08
N ALA A 308 -2.10 12.82 10.39
CA ALA A 308 -1.81 11.52 9.78
C ALA A 308 -1.63 10.42 10.83
N LEU A 309 -0.95 10.71 11.95
CA LEU A 309 -0.86 9.78 13.09
C LEU A 309 -2.24 9.48 13.70
N ARG A 310 -3.06 10.52 13.89
CA ARG A 310 -4.44 10.36 14.39
C ARG A 310 -5.30 9.56 13.42
N ALA A 311 -5.21 9.84 12.12
CA ALA A 311 -5.90 9.10 11.07
C ALA A 311 -5.48 7.63 11.06
N THR A 312 -4.18 7.36 11.17
CA THR A 312 -3.60 6.01 11.21
C THR A 312 -4.06 5.23 12.45
N LEU A 313 -4.00 5.85 13.64
CA LEU A 313 -4.55 5.26 14.87
C LEU A 313 -6.03 4.89 14.69
N ASN A 314 -6.81 5.79 14.08
CA ASN A 314 -8.21 5.58 13.79
C ASN A 314 -8.43 4.43 12.79
N ILE A 315 -7.60 4.27 11.76
CA ILE A 315 -7.64 3.08 10.87
C ILE A 315 -7.45 1.79 11.68
N TYR A 316 -6.44 1.74 12.56
CA TYR A 316 -6.15 0.55 13.37
C TYR A 316 -7.21 0.26 14.44
N LYS A 317 -7.88 1.30 14.96
CA LYS A 317 -9.09 1.18 15.80
C LYS A 317 -10.36 0.92 15.00
N SER A 318 -10.26 0.79 13.66
CA SER A 318 -11.37 0.68 12.71
C SER A 318 -12.38 1.84 12.79
N ASP A 319 -11.97 3.01 13.27
CA ASP A 319 -12.71 4.27 13.24
C ASP A 319 -12.50 5.04 11.94
N PHE A 320 -12.95 4.43 10.84
CA PHE A 320 -12.76 4.99 9.51
C PHE A 320 -13.44 6.36 9.33
N LYS A 321 -14.53 6.65 10.06
CA LYS A 321 -15.20 7.97 10.01
C LYS A 321 -14.30 9.07 10.54
N LYS A 322 -13.69 8.88 11.73
CA LYS A 322 -12.74 9.86 12.28
C LYS A 322 -11.49 9.99 11.40
N SER A 323 -11.00 8.87 10.86
CA SER A 323 -9.88 8.88 9.92
C SER A 323 -10.17 9.73 8.67
N VAL A 324 -11.37 9.61 8.08
CA VAL A 324 -11.79 10.49 6.97
C VAL A 324 -11.84 11.97 7.36
N THR A 325 -12.28 12.30 8.58
CA THR A 325 -12.25 13.69 9.08
C THR A 325 -10.83 14.23 9.14
N ASP A 326 -9.89 13.44 9.66
CA ASP A 326 -8.47 13.81 9.74
C ASP A 326 -7.86 14.01 8.36
N TYR A 327 -8.10 13.09 7.42
CA TYR A 327 -7.63 13.23 6.04
C TYR A 327 -8.25 14.42 5.30
N ASN A 328 -9.53 14.73 5.55
CA ASN A 328 -10.14 15.94 4.99
C ASN A 328 -9.43 17.19 5.50
N GLN A 329 -9.07 17.26 6.78
CA GLN A 329 -8.33 18.39 7.31
C GLN A 329 -6.91 18.47 6.72
N ILE A 330 -6.23 17.34 6.52
CA ILE A 330 -4.96 17.30 5.79
C ILE A 330 -5.12 17.90 4.39
N LEU A 331 -6.20 17.57 3.68
CA LEU A 331 -6.46 18.08 2.33
C LEU A 331 -6.86 19.56 2.29
N VAL A 332 -7.40 20.12 3.39
CA VAL A 332 -7.58 21.57 3.54
C VAL A 332 -6.23 22.27 3.63
N ASN A 333 -5.29 21.68 4.38
CA ASN A 333 -3.96 22.26 4.55
C ASN A 333 -3.06 22.06 3.32
N ASP A 334 -3.19 20.92 2.65
CA ASP A 334 -2.43 20.53 1.46
C ASP A 334 -3.30 19.65 0.56
N SER A 335 -3.91 20.26 -0.45
CA SER A 335 -4.78 19.56 -1.41
C SER A 335 -4.07 18.47 -2.23
N THR A 336 -2.74 18.57 -2.34
CA THR A 336 -1.90 17.63 -3.09
C THR A 336 -1.42 16.45 -2.25
N SER A 337 -1.63 16.49 -0.93
CA SER A 337 -1.10 15.50 0.01
C SER A 337 -1.39 14.06 -0.42
N PHE A 338 -0.33 13.27 -0.52
CA PHE A 338 -0.43 11.83 -0.81
C PHE A 338 -1.24 11.09 0.26
N ASP A 339 -0.89 11.28 1.54
CA ASP A 339 -1.60 10.67 2.67
C ASP A 339 -3.05 11.16 2.77
N GLY A 340 -3.28 12.45 2.53
CA GLY A 340 -4.62 13.02 2.48
C GLY A 340 -5.51 12.35 1.43
N ASN A 341 -5.00 12.13 0.21
CA ASN A 341 -5.77 11.55 -0.88
C ASN A 341 -5.87 10.02 -0.78
N LEU A 342 -4.74 9.31 -0.73
CA LEU A 342 -4.73 7.84 -0.73
C LEU A 342 -5.15 7.26 0.63
N GLY A 343 -4.79 7.89 1.75
CA GLY A 343 -5.27 7.51 3.07
C GLY A 343 -6.79 7.63 3.18
N LYS A 344 -7.37 8.73 2.69
CA LYS A 344 -8.82 8.90 2.57
C LYS A 344 -9.47 7.83 1.69
N ALA A 345 -8.84 7.49 0.56
CA ALA A 345 -9.35 6.44 -0.33
C ALA A 345 -9.46 5.08 0.42
N ASN A 346 -8.45 4.71 1.18
CA ASN A 346 -8.46 3.50 2.03
C ASN A 346 -9.58 3.54 3.08
N ALA A 347 -9.72 4.66 3.80
CA ALA A 347 -10.77 4.82 4.80
C ALA A 347 -12.19 4.77 4.20
N LEU A 348 -12.39 5.37 3.03
CA LEU A 348 -13.67 5.35 2.31
C LEU A 348 -14.02 3.95 1.79
N LYS A 349 -13.03 3.20 1.30
CA LYS A 349 -13.22 1.79 0.92
C LYS A 349 -13.68 0.97 2.13
N ALA A 350 -13.03 1.14 3.29
CA ALA A 350 -13.41 0.45 4.52
C ALA A 350 -14.82 0.82 5.02
N LEU A 351 -15.30 2.02 4.71
CA LEU A 351 -16.68 2.46 4.95
C LEU A 351 -17.70 1.96 3.91
N GLY A 352 -17.27 1.19 2.90
CA GLY A 352 -18.14 0.76 1.81
C GLY A 352 -18.53 1.89 0.83
N LYS A 353 -17.83 3.04 0.87
CA LYS A 353 -18.06 4.20 -0.03
C LYS A 353 -17.16 4.11 -1.26
N TYR A 354 -17.35 3.08 -2.09
CA TYR A 354 -16.42 2.71 -3.15
C TYR A 354 -16.23 3.77 -4.24
N ASP A 355 -17.28 4.47 -4.68
CA ASP A 355 -17.13 5.55 -5.68
C ASP A 355 -16.27 6.70 -5.17
N ALA A 356 -16.49 7.10 -3.92
CA ALA A 356 -15.68 8.14 -3.29
C ALA A 356 -14.23 7.67 -3.11
N ALA A 357 -14.01 6.39 -2.78
CA ALA A 357 -12.68 5.81 -2.71
C ALA A 357 -11.94 5.83 -4.06
N TYR A 358 -12.62 5.46 -5.17
CA TYR A 358 -12.08 5.60 -6.52
C TYR A 358 -11.69 7.06 -6.83
N ASN A 359 -12.57 8.01 -6.53
CA ASN A 359 -12.33 9.42 -6.81
C ASN A 359 -11.10 9.95 -6.04
N SER A 360 -10.98 9.61 -4.75
CA SER A 360 -9.81 9.99 -3.95
C SER A 360 -8.50 9.38 -4.48
N ALA A 361 -8.49 8.09 -4.85
CA ALA A 361 -7.30 7.46 -5.41
C ALA A 361 -6.93 8.00 -6.81
N LYS A 362 -7.92 8.30 -7.65
CA LYS A 362 -7.70 8.97 -8.94
C LYS A 362 -7.15 10.39 -8.75
N ASN A 363 -7.57 11.08 -7.70
CA ASN A 363 -7.03 12.41 -7.37
C ASN A 363 -5.55 12.33 -6.99
N THR A 364 -5.13 11.29 -6.25
CA THR A 364 -3.70 11.01 -6.01
C THR A 364 -2.93 10.93 -7.32
N LEU A 365 -3.45 10.21 -8.32
CA LEU A 365 -2.76 10.05 -9.62
C LEU A 365 -2.69 11.33 -10.46
N LYS A 366 -3.52 12.35 -10.19
CA LYS A 366 -3.41 13.67 -10.84
C LYS A 366 -2.14 14.41 -10.41
N PHE A 367 -1.75 14.27 -9.16
CA PHE A 367 -0.56 14.92 -8.59
C PHE A 367 0.68 14.02 -8.65
N TYR A 368 0.49 12.71 -8.53
CA TYR A 368 1.56 11.70 -8.53
C TYR A 368 1.33 10.73 -9.69
N ASN A 369 1.78 11.12 -10.88
CA ASN A 369 1.60 10.31 -12.08
C ASN A 369 2.21 8.91 -11.92
N ASN A 370 1.46 7.87 -12.32
CA ASN A 370 1.85 6.46 -12.24
C ASN A 370 2.30 5.98 -10.84
N GLN A 371 1.85 6.64 -9.76
CA GLN A 371 2.19 6.21 -8.41
C GLN A 371 1.65 4.79 -8.15
N LYS A 372 2.57 3.91 -7.74
CA LYS A 372 2.35 2.45 -7.65
C LYS A 372 1.24 2.06 -6.68
N ASP A 373 1.20 2.64 -5.48
CA ASP A 373 0.21 2.28 -4.45
C ASP A 373 -1.20 2.73 -4.83
N ALA A 374 -1.35 3.93 -5.39
CA ALA A 374 -2.63 4.42 -5.90
C ALA A 374 -3.13 3.57 -7.07
N THR A 375 -2.23 3.18 -7.98
CA THR A 375 -2.54 2.28 -9.10
C THR A 375 -2.95 0.89 -8.60
N ASN A 376 -2.20 0.33 -7.66
CA ASN A 376 -2.51 -0.97 -7.03
C ASN A 376 -3.84 -0.92 -6.27
N PHE A 377 -4.12 0.18 -5.57
CA PHE A 377 -5.39 0.39 -4.88
C PHE A 377 -6.57 0.38 -5.86
N ILE A 378 -6.46 1.12 -6.98
CA ILE A 378 -7.47 1.13 -8.05
C ILE A 378 -7.62 -0.26 -8.68
N ASN A 379 -6.53 -0.97 -8.94
CA ASN A 379 -6.57 -2.32 -9.49
C ASN A 379 -7.24 -3.31 -8.54
N ASN A 380 -6.98 -3.21 -7.23
CA ASN A 380 -7.65 -4.02 -6.22
C ASN A 380 -9.16 -3.74 -6.16
N LEU A 381 -9.56 -2.46 -6.24
CA LEU A 381 -10.97 -2.10 -6.37
C LEU A 381 -11.57 -2.62 -7.68
N ASN A 382 -10.84 -2.52 -8.80
CA ASN A 382 -11.28 -3.04 -10.08
C ASN A 382 -11.57 -4.54 -9.97
N ASN A 383 -10.63 -5.32 -9.45
CA ASN A 383 -10.81 -6.76 -9.24
C ASN A 383 -12.04 -7.10 -8.37
N THR A 384 -12.41 -6.23 -7.41
CA THR A 384 -13.60 -6.41 -6.56
C THR A 384 -14.92 -6.27 -7.35
N PHE A 385 -14.91 -5.52 -8.45
CA PHE A 385 -16.09 -5.20 -9.26
C PHE A 385 -15.98 -5.67 -10.72
N THR A 386 -14.96 -6.47 -11.05
CA THR A 386 -14.84 -7.10 -12.36
C THR A 386 -15.71 -8.35 -12.37
N PRO A 387 -16.57 -8.55 -13.39
CA PRO A 387 -17.34 -9.78 -13.52
C PRO A 387 -16.46 -11.02 -13.47
N PHE A 388 -16.92 -12.05 -12.76
CA PHE A 388 -16.15 -13.29 -12.64
C PHE A 388 -17.04 -14.51 -12.76
N TYR A 389 -16.42 -15.56 -13.32
CA TYR A 389 -16.93 -16.91 -13.33
C TYR A 389 -16.13 -17.75 -12.32
N GLU A 390 -16.82 -18.59 -11.57
CA GLU A 390 -16.24 -19.56 -10.65
C GLU A 390 -16.89 -20.92 -10.85
N GLY A 391 -16.08 -21.94 -11.14
CA GLY A 391 -16.51 -23.32 -11.27
C GLY A 391 -15.87 -24.17 -10.18
N LYS A 392 -16.65 -25.05 -9.55
CA LYS A 392 -16.20 -26.07 -8.60
C LYS A 392 -16.72 -27.42 -9.08
N ALA A 393 -15.87 -28.44 -9.09
CA ALA A 393 -16.28 -29.83 -9.27
C ALA A 393 -15.76 -30.66 -8.10
N SER A 394 -16.60 -31.51 -7.51
CA SER A 394 -16.20 -32.41 -6.43
C SER A 394 -16.82 -33.78 -6.54
N TYR A 395 -16.10 -34.74 -5.97
CA TYR A 395 -16.55 -36.08 -5.69
C TYR A 395 -16.57 -36.27 -4.17
N SER A 396 -17.67 -36.78 -3.63
CA SER A 396 -17.82 -37.07 -2.21
C SER A 396 -18.34 -38.47 -1.98
N PHE A 397 -17.91 -39.09 -0.88
CA PHE A 397 -18.38 -40.40 -0.46
C PHE A 397 -18.37 -40.52 1.06
N ASP A 398 -19.27 -41.34 1.59
CA ASP A 398 -19.33 -41.67 3.01
C ASP A 398 -19.21 -43.18 3.25
N ASN A 399 -19.20 -43.59 4.52
CA ASN A 399 -19.16 -44.99 4.93
C ASN A 399 -20.55 -45.66 4.99
N GLY A 400 -21.60 -44.99 4.53
CA GLY A 400 -22.90 -45.58 4.21
C GLY A 400 -23.05 -45.92 2.72
N ASP A 401 -21.93 -46.00 2.00
CA ASP A 401 -21.84 -46.25 0.56
C ASP A 401 -22.57 -45.19 -0.29
N ASN A 402 -22.82 -43.99 0.24
CA ASN A 402 -23.34 -42.90 -0.57
C ASN A 402 -22.18 -42.27 -1.34
N GLU A 403 -22.31 -42.20 -2.66
CA GLU A 403 -21.38 -41.51 -3.54
C GLU A 403 -22.09 -40.34 -4.21
N ALA A 404 -21.35 -39.26 -4.49
CA ALA A 404 -21.88 -38.14 -5.26
C ALA A 404 -20.80 -37.40 -6.04
N PHE A 405 -21.17 -36.97 -7.24
CA PHE A 405 -20.43 -36.01 -8.05
C PHE A 405 -21.23 -34.71 -8.15
N ALA A 406 -20.58 -33.57 -7.96
CA ALA A 406 -21.21 -32.26 -8.02
C ALA A 406 -20.39 -31.28 -8.86
N VAL A 407 -21.10 -30.43 -9.62
CA VAL A 407 -20.51 -29.29 -10.34
C VAL A 407 -21.29 -28.03 -9.97
N ASN A 408 -20.62 -27.03 -9.41
CA ASN A 408 -21.19 -25.74 -9.07
C ASN A 408 -20.58 -24.66 -9.96
N ASN A 409 -21.42 -23.88 -10.64
CA ASN A 409 -21.01 -22.79 -11.50
C ASN A 409 -21.66 -21.51 -10.99
N ASN A 410 -20.85 -20.50 -10.71
CA ASN A 410 -21.30 -19.21 -10.21
C ASN A 410 -20.79 -18.10 -11.13
N LEU A 411 -21.69 -17.18 -11.48
CA LEU A 411 -21.40 -15.97 -12.22
C LEU A 411 -21.85 -14.77 -11.38
N GLU A 412 -20.93 -13.86 -11.11
CA GLU A 412 -21.24 -12.55 -10.53
C GLU A 412 -20.93 -11.47 -11.56
N PHE A 413 -21.93 -10.65 -11.88
CA PHE A 413 -21.82 -9.60 -12.88
C PHE A 413 -22.15 -8.22 -12.27
N PRO A 414 -21.13 -7.47 -11.80
CA PRO A 414 -21.32 -6.12 -11.27
C PRO A 414 -21.63 -5.09 -12.38
N PHE A 415 -22.74 -4.37 -12.23
CA PHE A 415 -23.12 -3.24 -13.11
C PHE A 415 -22.79 -1.88 -12.48
N SER A 416 -22.57 -1.84 -11.17
CA SER A 416 -22.04 -0.68 -10.46
C SER A 416 -21.29 -1.11 -9.20
N THR A 417 -20.81 -0.14 -8.42
CA THR A 417 -20.25 -0.38 -7.07
C THR A 417 -21.31 -0.87 -6.07
N LYS A 418 -22.60 -0.73 -6.39
CA LYS A 418 -23.72 -1.10 -5.53
C LYS A 418 -24.52 -2.30 -6.03
N PHE A 419 -24.66 -2.46 -7.35
CA PHE A 419 -25.56 -3.45 -7.96
C PHE A 419 -24.77 -4.52 -8.72
N LYS A 420 -25.11 -5.79 -8.44
CA LYS A 420 -24.56 -6.97 -9.09
C LYS A 420 -25.70 -7.91 -9.47
N ALA A 421 -25.66 -8.47 -10.67
CA ALA A 421 -26.46 -9.64 -11.01
C ALA A 421 -25.72 -10.91 -10.60
N LEU A 422 -26.49 -11.91 -10.18
CA LEU A 422 -26.02 -13.21 -9.73
C LEU A 422 -26.67 -14.28 -10.60
N ALA A 423 -25.90 -15.28 -11.00
CA ALA A 423 -26.43 -16.49 -11.60
C ALA A 423 -25.65 -17.70 -11.06
N SER A 424 -26.36 -18.80 -10.82
CA SER A 424 -25.72 -20.07 -10.49
C SER A 424 -26.39 -21.24 -11.19
N TYR A 425 -25.58 -22.24 -11.51
CA TYR A 425 -26.01 -23.53 -11.99
C TYR A 425 -25.27 -24.63 -11.24
N ASN A 426 -26.02 -25.49 -10.55
CA ASN A 426 -25.47 -26.62 -9.82
C ASN A 426 -26.02 -27.92 -10.40
N TYR A 427 -25.11 -28.84 -10.73
CA TYR A 427 -25.45 -30.21 -11.07
C TYR A 427 -25.00 -31.13 -9.93
N ARG A 428 -25.83 -32.12 -9.59
CA ARG A 428 -25.46 -33.19 -8.67
C ARG A 428 -25.93 -34.52 -9.25
N SER A 429 -25.08 -35.53 -9.13
CA SER A 429 -25.42 -36.94 -9.31
C SER A 429 -25.03 -37.66 -8.03
N THR A 430 -25.91 -38.47 -7.49
CA THR A 430 -25.65 -39.24 -6.27
C THR A 430 -26.27 -40.63 -6.39
N SER A 431 -25.60 -41.61 -5.81
CA SER A 431 -25.95 -43.01 -5.90
C SER A 431 -25.65 -43.71 -4.59
N ASN A 432 -26.42 -44.75 -4.29
CA ASN A 432 -26.09 -45.72 -3.25
C ASN A 432 -26.22 -47.13 -3.85
N PRO A 433 -25.09 -47.86 -4.03
CA PRO A 433 -25.08 -49.16 -4.69
C PRO A 433 -25.70 -50.26 -3.81
N VAL A 434 -25.79 -50.06 -2.49
CA VAL A 434 -26.37 -51.05 -1.57
C VAL A 434 -27.89 -51.01 -1.62
N THR A 435 -28.48 -49.81 -1.65
CA THR A 435 -29.94 -49.63 -1.76
C THR A 435 -30.43 -49.58 -3.21
N ASN A 436 -29.52 -49.62 -4.18
CA ASN A 436 -29.79 -49.50 -5.61
C ASN A 436 -30.66 -48.26 -5.93
N ASN A 437 -30.25 -47.12 -5.37
CA ASN A 437 -30.96 -45.86 -5.46
C ASN A 437 -30.05 -44.80 -6.10
N ASP A 438 -30.52 -44.18 -7.17
CA ASP A 438 -29.80 -43.15 -7.93
C ASP A 438 -30.65 -41.87 -8.01
N ALA A 439 -30.00 -40.72 -7.93
CA ALA A 439 -30.67 -39.45 -8.15
C ALA A 439 -29.74 -38.41 -8.80
N THR A 440 -30.33 -37.53 -9.59
CA THR A 440 -29.67 -36.36 -10.15
C THR A 440 -30.47 -35.10 -9.86
N SER A 441 -29.80 -33.96 -9.70
CA SER A 441 -30.46 -32.66 -9.58
C SER A 441 -29.76 -31.60 -10.44
N ASN A 442 -30.57 -30.72 -11.01
CA ASN A 442 -30.14 -29.58 -11.81
C ASN A 442 -30.77 -28.32 -11.22
N ASP A 443 -29.95 -27.55 -10.51
CA ASP A 443 -30.38 -26.31 -9.85
C ASP A 443 -29.95 -25.12 -10.70
N PHE A 444 -30.89 -24.25 -11.04
CA PHE A 444 -30.60 -22.99 -11.70
C PHE A 444 -31.20 -21.85 -10.90
N SER A 445 -30.40 -20.82 -10.59
CA SER A 445 -30.89 -19.64 -9.90
C SER A 445 -30.35 -18.35 -10.52
N LEU A 446 -31.20 -17.33 -10.48
CA LEU A 446 -30.85 -15.96 -10.83
C LEU A 446 -31.13 -15.05 -9.65
N GLY A 447 -30.38 -13.96 -9.56
CA GLY A 447 -30.56 -13.05 -8.45
C GLY A 447 -29.80 -11.75 -8.59
N LEU A 448 -29.78 -11.02 -7.49
CA LEU A 448 -29.09 -9.76 -7.39
C LEU A 448 -28.46 -9.57 -6.01
N SER A 449 -27.42 -8.75 -5.99
CA SER A 449 -26.88 -8.14 -4.79
C SER A 449 -26.96 -6.62 -4.92
N TYR A 450 -27.49 -5.97 -3.88
CA TYR A 450 -27.62 -4.53 -3.85
C TYR A 450 -27.15 -3.93 -2.52
N GLN A 451 -26.20 -2.99 -2.58
CA GLN A 451 -25.74 -2.22 -1.44
C GLN A 451 -26.76 -1.11 -1.09
N LEU A 452 -27.65 -1.41 -0.16
CA LEU A 452 -28.70 -0.49 0.33
C LEU A 452 -28.09 0.70 1.08
N LEU A 453 -27.18 0.42 2.00
CA LEU A 453 -26.41 1.40 2.78
C LEU A 453 -24.93 1.02 2.73
N PRO A 454 -23.99 1.93 3.05
CA PRO A 454 -22.56 1.61 3.03
C PRO A 454 -22.19 0.36 3.86
N ASN A 455 -22.98 0.06 4.90
CA ASN A 455 -22.82 -1.08 5.79
C ASN A 455 -23.96 -2.12 5.70
N VAL A 456 -24.88 -2.02 4.74
CA VAL A 456 -26.00 -2.97 4.56
C VAL A 456 -26.09 -3.41 3.11
N THR A 457 -25.98 -4.72 2.87
CA THR A 457 -26.09 -5.32 1.55
C THR A 457 -27.18 -6.37 1.53
N PHE A 458 -28.14 -6.19 0.63
CA PHE A 458 -29.13 -7.20 0.29
C PHE A 458 -28.56 -8.17 -0.74
N LYS A 459 -28.89 -9.46 -0.59
CA LYS A 459 -28.69 -10.48 -1.60
C LYS A 459 -29.98 -11.30 -1.70
N GLY A 460 -30.42 -11.57 -2.93
CA GLY A 460 -31.60 -12.38 -3.18
C GLY A 460 -31.40 -13.19 -4.44
N THR A 461 -31.66 -14.48 -4.38
CA THR A 461 -31.69 -15.39 -5.52
C THR A 461 -33.01 -16.16 -5.51
N ALA A 462 -33.55 -16.42 -6.69
CA ALA A 462 -34.70 -17.28 -6.91
C ALA A 462 -34.38 -18.22 -8.07
N GLY A 463 -34.82 -19.46 -7.96
CA GLY A 463 -34.43 -20.50 -8.89
C GLY A 463 -35.39 -21.68 -8.87
N ILE A 464 -35.01 -22.68 -9.66
CA ILE A 464 -35.67 -23.97 -9.73
C ILE A 464 -34.63 -25.08 -9.63
N THR A 465 -35.04 -26.20 -9.10
CA THR A 465 -34.31 -27.46 -9.19
C THR A 465 -35.18 -28.47 -9.90
N SER A 466 -34.63 -29.13 -10.91
CA SER A 466 -35.22 -30.32 -11.52
C SER A 466 -34.44 -31.53 -11.02
N ALA A 467 -35.12 -32.38 -10.27
CA ALA A 467 -34.55 -33.60 -9.73
C ALA A 467 -35.17 -34.80 -10.43
N LYS A 468 -34.32 -35.79 -10.72
CA LYS A 468 -34.73 -37.11 -11.19
C LYS A 468 -34.19 -38.14 -10.23
N ALA A 469 -35.07 -38.90 -9.61
CA ALA A 469 -34.70 -39.94 -8.67
C ALA A 469 -35.38 -41.25 -9.06
N THR A 470 -35.01 -42.34 -8.38
CA THR A 470 -35.46 -43.69 -8.73
C THR A 470 -36.98 -43.84 -8.77
N THR A 471 -37.70 -43.18 -7.87
CA THR A 471 -39.17 -43.29 -7.75
C THR A 471 -39.90 -41.99 -8.01
N ASN A 472 -39.23 -40.83 -7.87
CA ASN A 472 -39.87 -39.53 -8.01
C ASN A 472 -39.07 -38.55 -8.88
N ASP A 473 -39.70 -38.06 -9.94
CA ASP A 473 -39.20 -36.98 -10.79
C ASP A 473 -40.01 -35.71 -10.50
N TYR A 474 -39.33 -34.62 -10.12
CA TYR A 474 -40.03 -33.42 -9.66
C TYR A 474 -39.26 -32.13 -9.97
N THR A 475 -39.95 -31.01 -9.78
CA THR A 475 -39.36 -29.68 -9.84
C THR A 475 -39.75 -28.89 -8.59
N GLN A 476 -38.77 -28.23 -7.98
CA GLN A 476 -38.96 -27.46 -6.75
C GLN A 476 -38.42 -26.04 -6.89
N LEU A 477 -39.03 -25.11 -6.17
CA LEU A 477 -38.57 -23.72 -6.11
C LEU A 477 -37.37 -23.59 -5.16
N LEU A 478 -36.34 -22.86 -5.57
CA LEU A 478 -35.20 -22.53 -4.73
C LEU A 478 -35.19 -21.03 -4.45
N THR A 479 -34.77 -20.65 -3.25
CA THR A 479 -34.53 -19.23 -2.94
C THR A 479 -33.52 -19.07 -1.82
N ASP A 480 -32.74 -18.00 -1.88
CA ASP A 480 -31.87 -17.53 -0.79
C ASP A 480 -31.92 -16.02 -0.75
N VAL A 481 -32.45 -15.48 0.35
CA VAL A 481 -32.61 -14.06 0.58
C VAL A 481 -31.95 -13.70 1.91
N SER A 482 -31.03 -12.74 1.88
CA SER A 482 -30.29 -12.32 3.06
C SER A 482 -29.98 -10.83 3.12
N LEU A 483 -29.89 -10.33 4.35
CA LEU A 483 -29.37 -9.02 4.69
C LEU A 483 -28.04 -9.19 5.42
N ASN A 484 -26.99 -8.62 4.82
CA ASN A 484 -25.64 -8.58 5.38
C ASN A 484 -25.41 -7.20 5.98
N VAL A 485 -25.23 -7.13 7.30
CA VAL A 485 -25.17 -5.91 8.09
C VAL A 485 -23.83 -5.82 8.83
N LYS A 486 -23.08 -4.76 8.57
CA LYS A 486 -21.88 -4.39 9.35
C LYS A 486 -22.24 -3.32 10.37
N ALA A 487 -22.92 -3.72 11.43
CA ALA A 487 -23.45 -2.77 12.43
C ALA A 487 -22.32 -2.06 13.18
N PHE A 488 -21.24 -2.77 13.51
CA PHE A 488 -20.09 -2.26 14.24
C PHE A 488 -18.76 -2.62 13.56
N LYS A 489 -17.68 -1.93 13.97
CA LYS A 489 -16.37 -1.91 13.31
C LYS A 489 -15.67 -3.26 13.16
N LEU A 490 -16.08 -4.26 13.94
CA LEU A 490 -15.52 -5.61 13.96
C LEU A 490 -16.63 -6.68 14.05
N GLN A 491 -17.85 -6.32 13.65
CA GLN A 491 -19.02 -7.19 13.75
C GLN A 491 -19.74 -7.27 12.42
N ASP A 492 -19.97 -8.48 11.96
CA ASP A 492 -20.78 -8.77 10.78
C ASP A 492 -21.96 -9.64 11.22
N LEU A 493 -23.17 -9.25 10.83
CA LEU A 493 -24.40 -10.01 11.02
C LEU A 493 -25.03 -10.29 9.66
N THR A 494 -25.32 -11.55 9.37
CA THR A 494 -26.13 -11.96 8.23
C THR A 494 -27.40 -12.60 8.76
N VAL A 495 -28.56 -12.11 8.33
CA VAL A 495 -29.84 -12.76 8.60
C VAL A 495 -30.51 -13.08 7.28
N GLY A 496 -31.11 -14.26 7.17
CA GLY A 496 -31.68 -14.68 5.90
C GLY A 496 -32.67 -15.83 6.02
N TYR A 497 -33.29 -16.09 4.87
CA TYR A 497 -34.16 -17.22 4.62
C TYR A 497 -33.67 -17.94 3.37
N LYS A 498 -33.54 -19.27 3.46
CA LYS A 498 -33.10 -20.13 2.35
C LYS A 498 -34.00 -21.35 2.22
N ARG A 499 -34.59 -21.53 1.05
CA ARG A 499 -35.33 -22.74 0.66
C ARG A 499 -34.45 -23.58 -0.26
N GLU A 500 -34.12 -24.79 0.15
CA GLU A 500 -33.28 -25.71 -0.60
C GLU A 500 -33.73 -27.17 -0.47
N LEU A 501 -33.26 -28.04 -1.35
CA LEU A 501 -33.42 -29.49 -1.20
C LEU A 501 -32.36 -30.06 -0.27
N GLN A 502 -32.75 -31.00 0.57
CA GLN A 502 -31.80 -31.85 1.30
C GLN A 502 -31.25 -32.90 0.34
N SER A 503 -30.13 -32.58 -0.30
CA SER A 503 -29.57 -33.38 -1.40
C SER A 503 -28.36 -34.22 -1.00
N PHE A 504 -28.21 -34.56 0.28
CA PHE A 504 -26.99 -35.22 0.77
C PHE A 504 -26.73 -36.58 0.08
N ASN A 505 -27.77 -37.38 -0.14
CA ASN A 505 -27.70 -38.67 -0.83
C ASN A 505 -28.90 -38.86 -1.78
N ALA A 506 -28.91 -39.98 -2.50
CA ALA A 506 -29.98 -40.31 -3.47
C ALA A 506 -31.35 -40.46 -2.81
N GLU A 507 -31.43 -41.11 -1.65
CA GLU A 507 -32.70 -41.35 -0.96
C GLU A 507 -33.40 -40.04 -0.53
N LEU A 508 -32.63 -39.05 -0.09
CA LEU A 508 -33.20 -37.77 0.33
C LEU A 508 -33.74 -36.94 -0.84
N LEU A 509 -33.10 -37.06 -2.01
CA LEU A 509 -33.65 -36.52 -3.26
C LEU A 509 -34.92 -37.29 -3.65
N ASP A 510 -34.90 -38.62 -3.62
CA ASP A 510 -36.06 -39.44 -3.98
C ASP A 510 -37.30 -39.13 -3.12
N ARG A 511 -37.09 -38.82 -1.83
CA ARG A 511 -38.15 -38.41 -0.89
C ARG A 511 -38.57 -36.94 -1.00
N GLU A 512 -37.95 -36.15 -1.87
CA GLU A 512 -38.27 -34.74 -2.09
C GLU A 512 -38.24 -33.90 -0.79
N ILE A 513 -37.23 -34.11 0.07
CA ILE A 513 -37.13 -33.39 1.34
C ILE A 513 -36.67 -31.95 1.09
N VAL A 514 -37.58 -31.00 1.28
CA VAL A 514 -37.34 -29.55 1.17
C VAL A 514 -37.05 -28.98 2.56
N GLN A 515 -36.01 -28.16 2.66
CA GLN A 515 -35.63 -27.41 3.86
C GLN A 515 -35.96 -25.92 3.72
N ASN A 516 -36.69 -25.38 4.69
CA ASN A 516 -36.94 -23.96 4.86
C ASN A 516 -36.11 -23.43 6.04
N ASN A 517 -34.96 -22.85 5.73
CA ASN A 517 -33.97 -22.41 6.70
C ASN A 517 -34.12 -20.92 7.00
N PHE A 518 -34.43 -20.56 8.24
CA PHE A 518 -34.21 -19.22 8.77
C PHE A 518 -32.88 -19.21 9.50
N TYR A 519 -31.96 -18.34 9.09
CA TYR A 519 -30.60 -18.38 9.60
C TYR A 519 -30.07 -17.02 10.03
N ALA A 520 -29.18 -17.05 11.01
CA ALA A 520 -28.41 -15.91 11.47
C ALA A 520 -26.93 -16.31 11.62
N ASN A 521 -26.04 -15.58 10.95
CA ASN A 521 -24.59 -15.72 11.10
C ASN A 521 -24.03 -14.44 11.72
N TYR A 522 -23.35 -14.56 12.84
CA TYR A 522 -22.72 -13.46 13.55
C TYR A 522 -21.22 -13.71 13.69
N ASN A 523 -20.42 -12.73 13.32
CA ASN A 523 -18.97 -12.77 13.44
C ASN A 523 -18.50 -11.56 14.24
N LEU A 524 -17.77 -11.80 15.33
CA LEU A 524 -17.15 -10.79 16.17
C LEU A 524 -15.63 -10.96 16.12
N ASN A 525 -14.93 -9.89 15.77
CA ASN A 525 -13.48 -9.80 15.95
C ASN A 525 -13.15 -8.82 17.06
N THR A 526 -12.00 -9.00 17.71
CA THR A 526 -11.49 -8.06 18.71
C THR A 526 -10.13 -7.51 18.31
N ASN A 527 -9.75 -6.40 18.94
CA ASN A 527 -8.43 -5.82 18.75
C ASN A 527 -7.32 -6.62 19.46
N PHE A 528 -7.63 -7.57 20.36
CA PHE A 528 -6.66 -8.40 21.07
C PHE A 528 -6.55 -9.84 20.52
N ASN A 529 -6.84 -10.01 19.22
CA ASN A 529 -6.69 -11.25 18.43
C ASN A 529 -7.72 -12.35 18.73
N LEU A 530 -8.72 -12.10 19.57
CA LEU A 530 -9.84 -13.01 19.77
C LEU A 530 -10.87 -12.82 18.65
N GLY A 531 -11.41 -13.92 18.13
CA GLY A 531 -12.53 -13.94 17.21
C GLY A 531 -13.59 -14.94 17.68
N TRP A 532 -14.85 -14.63 17.39
CA TRP A 532 -15.99 -15.45 17.74
C TRP A 532 -16.99 -15.47 16.60
N PHE A 533 -17.21 -16.64 16.01
CA PHE A 533 -18.22 -16.86 14.99
C PHE A 533 -19.36 -17.69 15.57
N THR A 534 -20.60 -17.31 15.30
CA THR A 534 -21.80 -18.04 15.71
C THR A 534 -22.78 -18.09 14.55
N GLN A 535 -23.36 -19.27 14.32
CA GLN A 535 -24.32 -19.55 13.29
C GLN A 535 -25.51 -20.28 13.93
N TYR A 536 -26.71 -19.81 13.62
CA TYR A 536 -27.94 -20.47 14.04
C TYR A 536 -28.85 -20.69 12.83
N PHE A 537 -29.44 -21.89 12.75
CA PHE A 537 -30.42 -22.29 11.75
C PHE A 537 -31.65 -22.84 12.48
N TYR A 538 -32.80 -22.27 12.15
CA TYR A 538 -34.11 -22.89 12.38
C TYR A 538 -34.61 -23.42 11.04
N THR A 539 -34.81 -24.72 10.94
CA THR A 539 -35.19 -25.40 9.70
C THR A 539 -36.55 -26.06 9.85
N ASN A 540 -37.49 -25.74 8.97
CA ASN A 540 -38.73 -26.51 8.81
C ASN A 540 -38.62 -27.38 7.55
N GLN A 541 -38.88 -28.69 7.69
CA GLN A 541 -38.75 -29.68 6.61
C GLN A 541 -40.12 -30.06 6.05
N SER A 542 -40.18 -30.53 4.79
CA SER A 542 -41.44 -30.92 4.14
C SER A 542 -42.09 -32.19 4.71
N ASP A 543 -41.40 -32.92 5.57
CA ASP A 543 -41.87 -34.12 6.29
C ASP A 543 -42.34 -33.79 7.73
N ASP A 544 -42.72 -32.54 7.98
CA ASP A 544 -43.19 -32.02 9.28
C ASP A 544 -42.16 -32.08 10.42
N ASN A 545 -40.89 -32.33 10.09
CA ASN A 545 -39.79 -32.25 11.04
C ASN A 545 -39.23 -30.82 11.16
N VAL A 546 -38.67 -30.51 12.33
CA VAL A 546 -38.08 -29.20 12.65
C VAL A 546 -36.70 -29.42 13.24
N ARG A 547 -35.70 -28.74 12.68
CA ARG A 547 -34.31 -28.77 13.16
C ARG A 547 -33.88 -27.43 13.73
N ASN A 548 -33.24 -27.45 14.88
CA ASN A 548 -32.44 -26.34 15.38
C ASN A 548 -30.96 -26.71 15.27
N LEU A 549 -30.14 -25.84 14.68
CA LEU A 549 -28.69 -26.03 14.62
C LEU A 549 -28.01 -24.77 15.09
N LEU A 550 -27.23 -24.89 16.16
CA LEU A 550 -26.29 -23.88 16.64
C LEU A 550 -24.87 -24.36 16.38
N PHE A 551 -24.07 -23.56 15.70
CA PHE A 551 -22.63 -23.75 15.58
C PHE A 551 -21.93 -22.50 16.08
N THR A 552 -20.88 -22.67 16.87
CA THR A 552 -20.07 -21.55 17.35
C THR A 552 -18.59 -21.90 17.39
N SER A 553 -17.74 -20.94 17.06
CA SER A 553 -16.29 -21.09 16.98
C SER A 553 -15.63 -19.91 17.68
N LEU A 554 -15.01 -20.18 18.83
CA LEU A 554 -14.21 -19.20 19.57
C LEU A 554 -12.74 -19.47 19.29
N TYR A 555 -12.01 -18.49 18.78
CA TYR A 555 -10.64 -18.68 18.32
C TYR A 555 -9.71 -17.53 18.62
N TYR A 556 -8.42 -17.84 18.71
CA TYR A 556 -7.34 -16.89 18.87
C TYR A 556 -6.46 -16.87 17.61
N ASN A 557 -6.19 -15.67 17.09
CA ASN A 557 -5.26 -15.49 15.98
C ASN A 557 -3.82 -15.43 16.53
N ILE A 558 -3.09 -16.53 16.39
CA ILE A 558 -1.71 -16.71 16.89
C ILE A 558 -0.73 -15.95 16.01
N LEU A 559 -0.83 -16.12 14.69
CA LEU A 559 0.00 -15.43 13.70
C LEU A 559 -0.87 -14.73 12.65
N PRO A 560 -0.49 -13.54 12.19
CA PRO A 560 -1.22 -12.84 11.13
C PRO A 560 -0.81 -13.28 9.72
N LYS A 561 0.46 -13.67 9.49
CA LYS A 561 1.01 -14.01 8.16
C LYS A 561 2.10 -15.10 8.24
N PRO A 562 1.90 -16.30 7.63
CA PRO A 562 0.59 -16.83 7.25
C PRO A 562 -0.36 -16.81 8.46
N SER A 563 -1.66 -16.70 8.22
CA SER A 563 -2.61 -16.65 9.33
C SER A 563 -2.61 -18.01 10.02
N LEU A 564 -2.38 -18.04 11.33
CA LEU A 564 -2.52 -19.24 12.16
C LEU A 564 -3.55 -18.95 13.24
N LYS A 565 -4.61 -19.75 13.25
CA LYS A 565 -5.70 -19.66 14.21
C LYS A 565 -5.83 -20.97 14.95
N ALA A 566 -6.14 -20.91 16.23
CA ALA A 566 -6.54 -22.09 16.99
C ALA A 566 -7.70 -21.73 17.92
N GLY A 567 -8.56 -22.69 18.21
CA GLY A 567 -9.77 -22.41 18.96
C GLY A 567 -10.59 -23.65 19.27
N VAL A 568 -11.81 -23.39 19.72
CA VAL A 568 -12.81 -24.39 20.05
C VAL A 568 -14.03 -24.17 19.16
N ASN A 569 -14.48 -25.23 18.51
CA ASN A 569 -15.78 -25.30 17.87
C ASN A 569 -16.75 -26.03 18.78
N TYR A 570 -17.98 -25.56 18.84
CA TYR A 570 -19.09 -26.25 19.49
C TYR A 570 -20.29 -26.28 18.54
N GLN A 571 -20.93 -27.43 18.46
CA GLN A 571 -22.13 -27.65 17.65
C GLN A 571 -23.20 -28.30 18.51
N TYR A 572 -24.42 -27.77 18.42
CA TYR A 572 -25.61 -28.31 19.05
C TYR A 572 -26.73 -28.44 18.01
N ILE A 573 -27.31 -29.62 17.88
CA ILE A 573 -28.41 -29.89 16.94
C ILE A 573 -29.54 -30.60 17.68
N THR A 574 -30.78 -30.21 17.39
CA THR A 574 -31.98 -30.93 17.83
C THR A 574 -32.97 -31.10 16.69
N PHE A 575 -33.73 -32.18 16.73
CA PHE A 575 -34.86 -32.43 15.84
C PHE A 575 -36.14 -32.64 16.66
N LYS A 576 -37.27 -32.20 16.10
CA LYS A 576 -38.60 -32.43 16.70
C LYS A 576 -38.98 -33.91 16.66
N ASN A 577 -38.70 -34.58 15.54
CA ASN A 577 -38.98 -36.00 15.33
C ASN A 577 -37.68 -36.73 14.99
N GLN A 578 -37.48 -37.90 15.58
CA GLN A 578 -36.39 -38.82 15.21
C GLN A 578 -36.84 -39.70 14.03
N VAL A 579 -36.22 -39.50 12.88
CA VAL A 579 -36.35 -40.30 11.65
C VAL A 579 -34.98 -40.84 11.20
N PRO A 580 -34.21 -41.53 12.07
CA PRO A 580 -32.82 -41.91 11.80
C PRO A 580 -32.66 -42.91 10.65
N THR A 581 -33.75 -43.54 10.20
CA THR A 581 -33.76 -44.39 9.01
C THR A 581 -33.76 -43.60 7.71
N ILE A 582 -34.04 -42.30 7.75
CA ILE A 582 -34.10 -41.41 6.57
C ILE A 582 -32.89 -40.48 6.53
N TYR A 583 -32.57 -39.81 7.64
CA TYR A 583 -31.40 -38.95 7.77
C TYR A 583 -30.97 -38.79 9.22
N PHE A 584 -29.77 -38.24 9.42
CA PHE A 584 -29.28 -37.88 10.76
C PHE A 584 -30.21 -36.86 11.44
N SER A 585 -31.03 -37.37 12.36
CA SER A 585 -32.10 -36.61 13.04
C SER A 585 -32.19 -36.93 14.55
N PRO A 586 -31.13 -36.75 15.33
CA PRO A 586 -31.18 -37.03 16.76
C PRO A 586 -32.09 -36.05 17.50
N GLU A 587 -32.65 -36.46 18.63
CA GLU A 587 -33.35 -35.54 19.54
C GLU A 587 -32.34 -34.51 20.06
N THR A 588 -31.16 -34.97 20.47
CA THR A 588 -30.04 -34.09 20.85
C THR A 588 -28.69 -34.56 20.28
N PHE A 589 -27.92 -33.60 19.79
CA PHE A 589 -26.53 -33.83 19.37
C PHE A 589 -25.64 -32.70 19.84
N ASN A 590 -24.49 -33.06 20.41
CA ASN A 590 -23.47 -32.13 20.85
C ASN A 590 -22.12 -32.54 20.29
N ALA A 591 -21.34 -31.60 19.78
CA ALA A 591 -19.94 -31.82 19.44
C ALA A 591 -19.08 -30.65 19.87
N ALA A 592 -17.92 -30.95 20.44
CA ALA A 592 -16.90 -29.97 20.80
C ALA A 592 -15.57 -30.39 20.19
N GLU A 593 -14.96 -29.53 19.38
CA GLU A 593 -13.68 -29.78 18.71
C GLU A 593 -12.66 -28.70 19.06
N LEU A 594 -11.44 -29.09 19.41
CA LEU A 594 -10.27 -28.22 19.30
C LEU A 594 -9.85 -28.19 17.83
N PHE A 595 -9.50 -27.02 17.31
CA PHE A 595 -9.02 -26.89 15.94
C PHE A 595 -7.80 -25.99 15.83
N ALA A 596 -7.02 -26.22 14.78
CA ALA A 596 -6.00 -25.34 14.27
C ALA A 596 -6.18 -25.16 12.76
N ASN A 597 -6.04 -23.92 12.28
CA ASN A 597 -6.17 -23.55 10.88
C ASN A 597 -5.00 -22.64 10.47
N ILE A 598 -4.27 -23.03 9.42
CA ILE A 598 -3.21 -22.23 8.80
C ILE A 598 -3.61 -21.80 7.37
N ILE A 599 -3.50 -20.51 7.09
CA ILE A 599 -4.02 -19.89 5.85
C ILE A 599 -2.97 -18.97 5.22
N LYS A 600 -2.64 -19.23 3.96
CA LYS A 600 -2.13 -18.22 3.03
C LYS A 600 -3.28 -17.89 2.06
N ASP A 601 -3.92 -16.74 2.27
CA ASP A 601 -5.18 -16.36 1.61
C ASP A 601 -4.99 -16.03 0.12
N GLU A 602 -5.92 -16.49 -0.73
CA GLU A 602 -5.90 -16.27 -2.18
C GLU A 602 -6.02 -14.78 -2.57
N VAL A 603 -6.73 -13.98 -1.77
CA VAL A 603 -7.03 -12.56 -2.05
C VAL A 603 -5.75 -11.71 -1.99
N VAL A 604 -4.85 -12.04 -1.07
CA VAL A 604 -3.56 -11.33 -0.89
C VAL A 604 -2.40 -11.99 -1.63
N THR A 605 -2.62 -13.17 -2.22
CA THR A 605 -1.58 -13.89 -2.97
C THR A 605 -1.32 -13.21 -4.31
N LYS A 606 -0.05 -12.98 -4.64
CA LYS A 606 0.35 -12.32 -5.89
C LYS A 606 0.25 -13.26 -7.09
N PRO A 607 0.22 -12.74 -8.32
CA PRO A 607 0.43 -13.55 -9.53
C PRO A 607 1.68 -14.43 -9.42
N LYS A 608 1.57 -15.65 -9.94
CA LYS A 608 2.61 -16.69 -9.96
C LYS A 608 3.02 -17.22 -8.58
N GLU A 609 2.15 -17.08 -7.58
CA GLU A 609 2.38 -17.64 -6.24
C GLU A 609 1.32 -18.69 -5.84
N TRP A 610 1.74 -19.58 -4.94
CA TRP A 610 0.86 -20.55 -4.27
C TRP A 610 0.10 -19.91 -3.10
N PHE A 611 -1.10 -20.41 -2.86
CA PHE A 611 -1.93 -20.13 -1.68
C PHE A 611 -2.46 -21.44 -1.11
N TYR A 612 -2.79 -21.48 0.17
CA TYR A 612 -3.21 -22.72 0.83
C TYR A 612 -4.04 -22.44 2.07
N GLU A 613 -4.83 -23.43 2.47
CA GLU A 613 -5.56 -23.46 3.73
C GLU A 613 -5.58 -24.90 4.24
N LEU A 614 -5.14 -25.10 5.48
CA LEU A 614 -5.13 -26.42 6.13
C LEU A 614 -5.79 -26.28 7.50
N THR A 615 -6.82 -27.08 7.74
CA THR A 615 -7.51 -27.17 9.03
C THR A 615 -7.41 -28.59 9.55
N ALA A 616 -7.03 -28.72 10.83
CA ALA A 616 -7.13 -29.96 11.58
C ALA A 616 -7.98 -29.69 12.84
N ALA A 617 -8.91 -30.58 13.14
CA ALA A 617 -9.71 -30.52 14.35
C ALA A 617 -9.89 -31.92 14.96
N THR A 618 -10.06 -31.98 16.28
CA THR A 618 -10.36 -33.20 17.02
C THR A 618 -11.12 -32.89 18.30
N GLY A 619 -11.92 -33.82 18.78
CA GLY A 619 -12.66 -33.64 20.02
C GLY A 619 -13.63 -34.78 20.29
N LEU A 620 -14.80 -34.43 20.82
CA LEU A 620 -15.82 -35.39 21.23
C LEU A 620 -17.19 -35.00 20.66
N GLN A 621 -17.97 -36.01 20.31
CA GLN A 621 -19.38 -35.89 19.96
C GLN A 621 -20.24 -36.80 20.84
N TYR A 622 -21.47 -36.37 21.08
CA TYR A 622 -22.50 -37.02 21.88
C TYR A 622 -23.78 -37.04 21.05
N ILE A 623 -24.38 -38.21 20.88
CA ILE A 623 -25.61 -38.43 20.12
C ILE A 623 -26.59 -39.01 21.13
N GLU A 624 -27.68 -38.31 21.40
CA GLU A 624 -28.56 -38.63 22.52
C GLU A 624 -27.80 -38.73 23.85
N ASP A 625 -28.19 -39.67 24.72
CA ASP A 625 -27.55 -39.98 25.99
C ASP A 625 -26.43 -41.04 25.87
N ASP A 626 -25.95 -41.32 24.64
CA ASP A 626 -24.89 -42.31 24.42
C ASP A 626 -23.52 -41.82 24.91
N SER A 627 -22.61 -42.78 25.11
CA SER A 627 -21.21 -42.49 25.46
C SER A 627 -20.53 -41.66 24.37
N SER A 628 -19.65 -40.73 24.79
CA SER A 628 -18.90 -39.87 23.88
C SER A 628 -18.12 -40.65 22.82
N GLN A 629 -18.12 -40.17 21.59
CA GLN A 629 -17.30 -40.67 20.50
C GLN A 629 -16.24 -39.64 20.10
N SER A 630 -15.04 -40.09 19.75
CA SER A 630 -13.97 -39.19 19.29
C SER A 630 -14.27 -38.61 17.91
N THR A 631 -14.01 -37.32 17.71
CA THR A 631 -14.06 -36.67 16.40
C THR A 631 -12.68 -36.31 15.86
N TYR A 632 -12.59 -36.26 14.54
CA TYR A 632 -11.49 -35.72 13.77
C TYR A 632 -12.02 -35.06 12.49
N ARG A 633 -11.32 -34.02 12.04
CA ARG A 633 -11.60 -33.34 10.78
C ARG A 633 -10.31 -32.79 10.20
N PHE A 634 -10.03 -33.18 8.95
CA PHE A 634 -8.93 -32.67 8.15
C PHE A 634 -9.50 -32.00 6.90
N GLN A 635 -9.15 -30.75 6.67
CA GLN A 635 -9.51 -30.01 5.47
C GLN A 635 -8.27 -29.38 4.88
N GLY A 636 -8.08 -29.53 3.58
CA GLY A 636 -6.94 -28.98 2.88
C GLY A 636 -7.35 -28.32 1.57
N LYS A 637 -6.73 -27.20 1.26
CA LYS A 637 -6.83 -26.48 -0.01
C LYS A 637 -5.44 -26.08 -0.43
N LEU A 638 -5.06 -26.41 -1.66
CA LEU A 638 -3.81 -25.97 -2.28
C LEU A 638 -4.13 -25.35 -3.63
N GLY A 639 -3.73 -24.11 -3.82
CA GLY A 639 -4.02 -23.38 -5.04
C GLY A 639 -2.89 -22.53 -5.56
N TYR A 640 -3.03 -22.13 -6.81
CA TYR A 640 -2.05 -21.33 -7.53
C TYR A 640 -2.76 -20.19 -8.26
N ARG A 641 -2.21 -18.98 -8.14
CA ARG A 641 -2.69 -17.79 -8.85
C ARG A 641 -1.87 -17.60 -10.12
N PHE A 642 -2.41 -18.00 -11.27
CA PHE A 642 -1.69 -17.92 -12.55
C PHE A 642 -1.37 -16.48 -12.96
N ASN A 643 -2.34 -15.59 -12.81
CA ASN A 643 -2.22 -14.16 -13.11
C ASN A 643 -3.22 -13.35 -12.28
N ASP A 644 -3.34 -12.05 -12.53
CA ASP A 644 -4.27 -11.19 -11.79
C ASP A 644 -5.75 -11.59 -11.95
N ARG A 645 -6.08 -12.30 -13.03
CA ARG A 645 -7.45 -12.65 -13.44
C ARG A 645 -7.82 -14.11 -13.20
N CYS A 646 -6.88 -15.00 -12.91
CA CYS A 646 -7.14 -16.42 -12.92
C CYS A 646 -6.40 -17.16 -11.81
N LEU A 647 -7.12 -18.05 -11.12
CA LEU A 647 -6.58 -18.97 -10.12
C LEU A 647 -7.30 -20.32 -10.17
N ALA A 648 -6.61 -21.36 -9.70
CA ALA A 648 -7.20 -22.68 -9.47
C ALA A 648 -6.71 -23.25 -8.14
N ASN A 649 -7.49 -24.17 -7.56
CA ASN A 649 -7.09 -24.94 -6.39
C ASN A 649 -7.69 -26.34 -6.41
N VAL A 650 -6.98 -27.26 -5.76
CA VAL A 650 -7.52 -28.54 -5.34
C VAL A 650 -7.88 -28.45 -3.87
N PHE A 651 -8.91 -29.16 -3.44
CA PHE A 651 -9.29 -29.25 -2.03
C PHE A 651 -9.72 -30.67 -1.68
N ALA A 652 -9.58 -31.01 -0.41
CA ALA A 652 -10.03 -32.26 0.16
C ALA A 652 -10.51 -32.07 1.59
N THR A 653 -11.53 -32.83 1.98
CA THR A 653 -12.06 -32.92 3.34
C THR A 653 -12.17 -34.38 3.73
N ARG A 654 -11.79 -34.69 4.97
CA ARG A 654 -12.09 -35.95 5.62
C ARG A 654 -12.51 -35.69 7.07
N SER A 655 -13.66 -36.19 7.49
CA SER A 655 -14.17 -36.00 8.84
C SER A 655 -15.00 -37.19 9.31
N ASN A 656 -15.11 -37.39 10.62
CA ASN A 656 -16.00 -38.38 11.21
C ASN A 656 -17.12 -37.80 12.10
N ILE A 657 -17.36 -36.49 12.01
CA ILE A 657 -18.45 -35.87 12.76
C ILE A 657 -19.79 -36.32 12.18
N ALA A 658 -20.70 -36.80 13.03
CA ALA A 658 -21.96 -37.42 12.60
C ALA A 658 -22.86 -36.43 11.81
N SER A 659 -22.79 -35.15 12.15
CA SER A 659 -23.52 -34.08 11.46
C SER A 659 -23.04 -33.80 10.03
N ALA A 660 -21.92 -34.39 9.59
CA ALA A 660 -21.38 -34.25 8.24
C ALA A 660 -21.77 -35.40 7.29
N THR A 661 -22.58 -36.35 7.74
CA THR A 661 -22.91 -37.59 7.00
C THR A 661 -24.41 -37.88 7.03
N ALA A 662 -24.96 -38.49 5.98
CA ALA A 662 -26.32 -39.01 6.01
C ALA A 662 -26.39 -40.36 6.73
N ALA A 663 -25.37 -41.21 6.55
CA ALA A 663 -25.25 -42.50 7.22
C ALA A 663 -23.77 -42.84 7.46
N GLY A 664 -23.45 -43.28 8.68
CA GLY A 664 -22.11 -43.68 9.08
C GLY A 664 -21.17 -42.50 9.37
N PHE A 665 -20.34 -42.64 10.39
CA PHE A 665 -19.47 -41.56 10.88
C PHE A 665 -18.28 -41.19 9.98
N THR A 666 -18.27 -41.29 8.65
CA THR A 666 -17.11 -40.80 7.87
C THR A 666 -17.49 -40.16 6.56
N TYR A 667 -17.13 -38.89 6.37
CA TYR A 667 -17.34 -38.11 5.14
C TYR A 667 -16.00 -37.80 4.47
N ASN A 668 -15.93 -37.98 3.15
CA ASN A 668 -14.81 -37.58 2.32
C ASN A 668 -15.32 -36.72 1.16
N GLU A 669 -14.60 -35.64 0.84
CA GLU A 669 -14.82 -34.83 -0.37
C GLU A 669 -13.46 -34.49 -0.98
N ILE A 670 -13.33 -34.61 -2.30
CA ILE A 670 -12.16 -34.14 -3.04
C ILE A 670 -12.68 -33.37 -4.26
N GLY A 671 -12.02 -32.27 -4.60
CA GLY A 671 -12.41 -31.54 -5.79
C GLY A 671 -11.44 -30.48 -6.25
N VAL A 672 -11.87 -29.79 -7.31
CA VAL A 672 -11.14 -28.72 -7.96
C VAL A 672 -12.02 -27.48 -8.06
N ARG A 673 -11.41 -26.32 -7.93
CA ARG A 673 -12.06 -25.02 -8.15
C ARG A 673 -11.22 -24.17 -9.08
N PHE A 674 -11.89 -23.52 -10.01
CA PHE A 674 -11.32 -22.54 -10.93
C PHE A 674 -12.09 -21.23 -10.83
N LYS A 675 -11.36 -20.10 -10.79
CA LYS A 675 -11.96 -18.76 -10.78
C LYS A 675 -11.30 -17.88 -11.82
N TRP A 676 -12.13 -17.17 -12.59
CA TRP A 676 -11.69 -16.30 -13.68
C TRP A 676 -12.44 -14.97 -13.70
N LEU A 677 -11.70 -13.87 -13.65
CA LEU A 677 -12.18 -12.52 -13.94
C LEU A 677 -12.35 -12.36 -15.46
N LEU A 678 -13.59 -12.20 -15.91
CA LEU A 678 -13.97 -12.20 -17.33
C LEU A 678 -13.40 -11.01 -18.12
N PHE A 679 -13.10 -9.90 -17.44
CA PHE A 679 -12.56 -8.68 -18.04
C PHE A 679 -11.30 -8.18 -17.30
N ASN A 680 -10.60 -7.20 -17.88
CA ASN A 680 -9.44 -6.56 -17.24
C ASN A 680 -9.86 -5.52 -16.18
N LYS A 681 -11.08 -4.99 -16.26
CA LYS A 681 -11.63 -3.96 -15.38
C LYS A 681 -13.17 -4.08 -15.29
N PRO A 682 -13.82 -3.41 -14.33
CA PRO A 682 -15.28 -3.39 -14.23
C PRO A 682 -15.93 -2.84 -15.50
N VAL A 683 -17.03 -3.46 -15.94
CA VAL A 683 -17.74 -3.09 -17.19
C VAL A 683 -18.31 -1.67 -17.17
N PHE A 684 -18.60 -1.14 -15.98
CA PHE A 684 -19.13 0.21 -15.77
C PHE A 684 -18.03 1.27 -15.54
N ARG A 685 -16.75 0.88 -15.64
CA ARG A 685 -15.61 1.80 -15.53
C ARG A 685 -14.87 1.84 -16.87
N LYS A 686 -15.19 2.87 -17.67
CA LYS A 686 -14.47 3.17 -18.91
C LYS A 686 -13.08 3.73 -18.63
#